data_AF-A0A800MEL6-F1
#
_entry.id   AF-A0A800MEL6-F1
#
_cell.length_a   1.000
_cell.length_b   1.000
_cell.length_c   1.000
_cell.angle_alpha   90.00
_cell.angle_beta   90.00
_cell.angle_gamma   90.00
#
_symmetry.space_group_name_H-M   'P 1'
#
loop_
_entity.id
_entity.type
_entity.pdbx_description
1 polymer ?
#
loop_
_entity_poly.entity_id
_entity_poly.type
_entity_poly.pdbx_seq_one_letter_code
_entity_poly.pdbx_strand_id
1 'polypeptide(L)'
;MNGRRRDATLVPQNSGPAPRPSPQPKRSSPMATAQRSQAPPQAWRVEVFRRPTVDDPEGSHALAAAQALGLESITDLRLGRGYLLPPEFDETQVLRTVRELLADPVLDSARITAPGESPAREGQTFVLVARKPGVTDPVSQTLERALHTAGIAPTSQRDLLVTTFQAWELDCSPNEDHLAQLSRRVLANVVIDQVLVNDESLHYGLPPAGEAHGVVHVPLLNLDEEQLLALSSEGMLSLDLAEMLTIQGHFAGLGREPTSCELETLAQTWSEHCQHKTFRGRIEMDGEVIDNLLKSTIAKATHELNKPWCISVFHDNAGIVEFDSVNGETWDLSMKVETHNHPSAIDPYGGAGTGIGGVVRDILGVGLGAKPIANLDAFFVGPPDLPRAEVPRGCMHPSRILRGVVAGVRDYGNRMGIPTVAGGVWFHEGYTANPLVYAGTVGLMPRWAATKEVKPGDVILTVGGRTGRDGIHGATFSSVELHEDSETMSAGAVQIGDPITEKKVLDGLLAARDKRLFRGLTDCGAGGLSSAVGEMGAECGAEVDLDLVPLKYPGLSPEEIWISEAQERMVLGVPPENLDACIAVFDAEGATATAIGHFTDTGRLVLRYEGVLQADMDMHFLHEGNPRQTRQASWDTPDIPTPEVPELNDPGATLLALLGRPTVANKEWIIRQYDHEVQGQRVIGPTSGVRNDGPSDGVVLHPLPDSKKGAAIGVGANARYGRLDPRAMAEACIDEALRNVVAAGGDPAHTSLLDNFSWGNCNKPDRLGSLVHAAKGCYASAMALGTPFISGKDSLNNEYRVGAETIAIPPTLLISALSILPDVSKAVSMDLKTAGNVLLLVGETKNHLGGSELHALLGLDGGSVPRPDLSTSPDLFARLHGSMQARLVRTCHDLSEGGLAVALAESAMAGNLGADVQLPSGTGLNSTCALFSESTTRFLVELAPNNEEAFRKALGSHPVCKLGLVQTEPRLQIAGESGSPLIDLDLGAVHAAFNSSFQG
;
A
#
# COMPACT_ATOMS: atom_id res chain seq x y z
N MET A 1 -59.88 -16.70 -39.24
CA MET A 1 -60.52 -17.23 -40.45
C MET A 1 -59.45 -17.45 -41.51
N ASN A 2 -59.41 -18.66 -42.06
CA ASN A 2 -58.91 -19.09 -43.38
C ASN A 2 -57.50 -18.65 -43.83
N GLY A 3 -56.61 -19.52 -44.30
CA GLY A 3 -56.75 -20.91 -44.69
C GLY A 3 -55.51 -21.35 -45.47
N ARG A 4 -55.11 -22.59 -45.21
CA ARG A 4 -54.07 -23.38 -45.91
C ARG A 4 -54.42 -23.62 -47.39
N ARG A 5 -53.39 -23.88 -48.22
CA ARG A 5 -53.19 -25.08 -49.11
C ARG A 5 -51.94 -24.85 -49.99
N ARG A 6 -50.94 -25.77 -49.97
CA ARG A 6 -50.76 -27.01 -50.79
C ARG A 6 -50.67 -26.70 -52.30
N ASP A 7 -49.85 -27.29 -53.14
CA ASP A 7 -48.78 -28.32 -53.11
C ASP A 7 -48.19 -28.33 -54.55
N ALA A 8 -47.07 -29.06 -54.74
CA ALA A 8 -46.74 -29.86 -55.94
C ALA A 8 -45.73 -29.30 -56.99
N THR A 9 -44.50 -29.86 -56.96
CA THR A 9 -43.77 -30.65 -58.03
C THR A 9 -43.72 -30.12 -59.48
N LEU A 10 -42.67 -30.23 -60.32
CA LEU A 10 -41.36 -30.90 -60.39
C LEU A 10 -40.60 -30.33 -61.65
N VAL A 11 -39.30 -29.99 -61.53
CA VAL A 11 -38.12 -30.24 -62.44
C VAL A 11 -38.20 -29.83 -63.94
N PRO A 12 -37.20 -29.08 -64.51
CA PRO A 12 -35.93 -29.66 -64.97
C PRO A 12 -34.63 -28.82 -64.83
N GLN A 13 -33.52 -29.57 -64.96
CA GLN A 13 -32.10 -29.22 -65.14
C GLN A 13 -31.88 -27.99 -66.06
N ASN A 14 -30.85 -27.14 -65.93
CA ASN A 14 -29.43 -27.47 -65.98
C ASN A 14 -28.53 -26.26 -65.62
N SER A 15 -27.36 -26.56 -65.02
CA SER A 15 -26.06 -25.85 -65.04
C SER A 15 -25.97 -24.34 -64.71
N GLY A 16 -25.42 -24.01 -63.54
CA GLY A 16 -24.90 -22.68 -63.21
C GLY A 16 -23.36 -22.62 -63.13
N PRO A 17 -22.78 -21.41 -63.02
CA PRO A 17 -21.56 -21.17 -62.26
C PRO A 17 -21.91 -20.42 -60.97
N ALA A 18 -21.53 -20.99 -59.82
CA ALA A 18 -21.75 -20.40 -58.50
C ALA A 18 -20.75 -19.24 -58.23
N PRO A 19 -21.20 -18.10 -57.67
CA PRO A 19 -20.31 -17.09 -57.13
C PRO A 19 -19.74 -17.54 -55.78
N ARG A 20 -18.47 -17.19 -55.55
CA ARG A 20 -17.68 -17.52 -54.35
C ARG A 20 -18.34 -16.94 -53.08
N PRO A 21 -18.46 -17.70 -51.99
CA PRO A 21 -18.94 -17.18 -50.71
C PRO A 21 -17.82 -16.42 -49.98
N SER A 22 -18.21 -15.33 -49.35
CA SER A 22 -17.49 -14.55 -48.36
C SER A 22 -17.03 -15.43 -47.17
N PRO A 23 -15.86 -15.14 -46.55
CA PRO A 23 -15.38 -15.91 -45.42
C PRO A 23 -16.25 -15.61 -44.19
N GLN A 24 -17.04 -16.59 -43.76
CA GLN A 24 -17.65 -16.59 -42.44
C GLN A 24 -16.56 -16.69 -41.37
N PRO A 25 -16.69 -15.99 -40.22
CA PRO A 25 -15.80 -16.20 -39.10
C PRO A 25 -15.95 -17.64 -38.63
N LYS A 26 -14.84 -18.38 -38.63
CA LYS A 26 -14.79 -19.72 -38.02
C LYS A 26 -15.17 -19.55 -36.55
N ARG A 27 -16.40 -19.94 -36.19
CA ARG A 27 -16.73 -20.28 -34.81
C ARG A 27 -15.69 -21.32 -34.38
N SER A 28 -14.86 -20.95 -33.42
CA SER A 28 -14.03 -21.87 -32.67
C SER A 28 -14.93 -23.02 -32.22
N SER A 29 -14.60 -24.23 -32.68
CA SER A 29 -15.18 -25.43 -32.12
C SER A 29 -14.94 -25.40 -30.60
N PRO A 30 -15.90 -25.81 -29.76
CA PRO A 30 -15.62 -25.95 -28.34
C PRO A 30 -14.42 -26.88 -28.24
N MET A 31 -13.34 -26.39 -27.61
CA MET A 31 -12.21 -27.25 -27.26
C MET A 31 -12.80 -28.50 -26.63
N ALA A 32 -12.62 -29.63 -27.31
CA ALA A 32 -12.88 -30.92 -26.70
C ALA A 32 -12.09 -30.89 -25.40
N THR A 33 -12.80 -30.97 -24.28
CA THR A 33 -12.23 -31.23 -22.95
C THR A 33 -11.44 -32.53 -23.08
N ALA A 34 -10.15 -32.40 -23.38
CA ALA A 34 -9.22 -33.48 -23.13
C ALA A 34 -9.36 -33.77 -21.64
N GLN A 35 -9.91 -34.94 -21.31
CA GLN A 35 -9.84 -35.49 -19.96
C GLN A 35 -8.35 -35.52 -19.58
N ARG A 36 -7.88 -34.48 -18.87
CA ARG A 36 -6.60 -34.54 -18.20
C ARG A 36 -6.68 -35.74 -17.26
N SER A 37 -5.72 -36.65 -17.36
CA SER A 37 -5.68 -37.83 -16.50
C SER A 37 -5.68 -37.39 -15.05
N GLN A 38 -6.59 -37.92 -14.24
CA GLN A 38 -6.61 -37.83 -12.77
C GLN A 38 -5.46 -38.63 -12.14
N ALA A 39 -4.25 -38.49 -12.69
CA ALA A 39 -3.09 -39.22 -12.22
C ALA A 39 -2.50 -38.49 -11.01
N PRO A 40 -2.25 -39.19 -9.88
CA PRO A 40 -1.57 -38.61 -8.73
C PRO A 40 -0.14 -38.16 -9.08
N PRO A 41 0.43 -37.18 -8.35
CA PRO A 41 1.76 -36.67 -8.61
C PRO A 41 2.82 -37.76 -8.46
N GLN A 42 3.87 -37.68 -9.28
CA GLN A 42 5.07 -38.51 -9.14
C GLN A 42 6.02 -37.89 -8.09
N ALA A 43 5.54 -37.77 -6.86
CA ALA A 43 6.25 -37.17 -5.72
C ALA A 43 5.71 -37.73 -4.40
N TRP A 44 6.52 -37.72 -3.34
CA TRP A 44 6.03 -38.04 -1.99
C TRP A 44 5.09 -36.92 -1.54
N ARG A 45 3.90 -37.27 -1.11
CA ARG A 45 2.92 -36.30 -0.60
C ARG A 45 2.80 -36.39 0.91
N VAL A 46 2.96 -35.26 1.57
CA VAL A 46 2.76 -35.11 3.01
C VAL A 46 1.64 -34.10 3.26
N GLU A 47 0.64 -34.47 4.05
CA GLU A 47 -0.43 -33.57 4.49
C GLU A 47 -0.44 -33.48 6.01
N VAL A 48 -0.22 -32.29 6.55
CA VAL A 48 -0.12 -32.04 7.99
C VAL A 48 -1.37 -31.30 8.47
N PHE A 49 -2.18 -31.98 9.27
CA PHE A 49 -3.40 -31.45 9.87
C PHE A 49 -3.21 -31.23 11.36
N ARG A 50 -3.90 -30.23 11.93
CA ARG A 50 -4.12 -30.17 13.38
C ARG A 50 -4.82 -31.44 13.83
N ARG A 51 -4.42 -31.99 14.98
CA ARG A 51 -5.11 -33.17 15.57
C ARG A 51 -6.57 -32.82 15.83
N PRO A 52 -7.52 -33.78 15.72
CA PRO A 52 -8.95 -33.51 15.95
C PRO A 52 -9.30 -32.94 17.34
N THR A 53 -8.40 -33.06 18.33
CA THR A 53 -8.57 -32.51 19.68
C THR A 53 -8.01 -31.10 19.85
N VAL A 54 -7.44 -30.53 18.79
CA VAL A 54 -6.83 -29.19 18.77
C VAL A 54 -7.63 -28.35 17.80
N ASP A 55 -7.88 -27.09 18.18
CA ASP A 55 -8.58 -26.16 17.30
C ASP A 55 -7.80 -25.93 16.00
N ASP A 56 -8.53 -25.71 14.92
CA ASP A 56 -8.02 -25.31 13.61
C ASP A 56 -8.48 -23.86 13.36
N PRO A 57 -7.69 -22.84 13.79
CA PRO A 57 -8.06 -21.44 13.63
C PRO A 57 -8.23 -21.05 12.15
N GLU A 58 -7.39 -21.57 11.26
CA GLU A 58 -7.45 -21.32 9.84
C GLU A 58 -8.72 -21.93 9.22
N GLY A 59 -9.05 -23.18 9.58
CA GLY A 59 -10.32 -23.81 9.27
C GLY A 59 -11.52 -22.99 9.72
N SER A 60 -11.48 -22.53 10.98
CA SER A 60 -12.54 -21.72 11.60
C SER A 60 -12.72 -20.37 10.91
N HIS A 61 -11.63 -19.69 10.55
CA HIS A 61 -11.68 -18.43 9.80
C HIS A 61 -12.25 -18.60 8.41
N ALA A 62 -11.85 -19.63 7.67
CA ALA A 62 -12.39 -19.92 6.36
C ALA A 62 -13.88 -20.29 6.43
N LEU A 63 -14.30 -21.02 7.46
CA LEU A 63 -15.70 -21.31 7.73
C LEU A 63 -16.50 -20.03 8.00
N ALA A 64 -16.00 -19.12 8.84
CA ALA A 64 -16.64 -17.84 9.11
C ALA A 64 -16.76 -16.98 7.84
N ALA A 65 -15.73 -16.95 6.99
CA ALA A 65 -15.76 -16.27 5.70
C ALA A 65 -16.80 -16.89 4.74
N ALA A 66 -16.91 -18.22 4.71
CA ALA A 66 -17.93 -18.92 3.93
C ALA A 66 -19.35 -18.58 4.41
N GLN A 67 -19.57 -18.54 5.72
CA GLN A 67 -20.85 -18.15 6.32
C GLN A 67 -21.21 -16.70 5.99
N ALA A 68 -20.24 -15.77 6.05
CA ALA A 68 -20.44 -14.37 5.67
C ALA A 68 -20.81 -14.20 4.18
N LEU A 69 -20.41 -15.15 3.33
CA LEU A 69 -20.82 -15.19 1.91
C LEU A 69 -22.18 -15.85 1.68
N GLY A 70 -22.87 -16.32 2.73
CA GLY A 70 -24.15 -17.01 2.64
C GLY A 70 -24.02 -18.48 2.20
N LEU A 71 -22.84 -19.09 2.34
CA LEU A 71 -22.59 -20.48 1.94
C LEU A 71 -23.06 -21.46 3.03
N GLU A 72 -24.36 -21.45 3.33
CA GLU A 72 -24.97 -22.12 4.50
C GLU A 72 -24.77 -23.64 4.54
N SER A 73 -24.50 -24.29 3.41
CA SER A 73 -24.22 -25.74 3.37
C SER A 73 -22.80 -26.11 3.83
N ILE A 74 -21.92 -25.12 4.05
CA ILE A 74 -20.58 -25.33 4.57
C ILE A 74 -20.64 -25.21 6.09
N THR A 75 -20.63 -26.35 6.79
CA THR A 75 -20.78 -26.40 8.25
C THR A 75 -19.52 -26.83 8.99
N ASP A 76 -18.57 -27.43 8.27
CA ASP A 76 -17.29 -27.87 8.81
C ASP A 76 -16.23 -27.77 7.71
N LEU A 77 -15.04 -27.30 8.09
CA LEU A 77 -13.93 -27.09 7.18
C LEU A 77 -12.62 -27.18 7.95
N ARG A 78 -11.69 -28.00 7.45
CA ARG A 78 -10.37 -28.21 8.05
C ARG A 78 -9.25 -27.99 7.06
N LEU A 79 -8.18 -27.35 7.51
CA LEU A 79 -6.97 -27.09 6.72
C LEU A 79 -5.87 -28.10 7.03
N GLY A 80 -5.33 -28.71 5.97
CA GLY A 80 -4.07 -29.44 5.95
C GLY A 80 -3.00 -28.65 5.20
N ARG A 81 -1.81 -28.57 5.78
CA ARG A 81 -0.61 -28.05 5.10
C ARG A 81 0.00 -29.17 4.27
N GLY A 82 -0.01 -29.02 2.95
CA GLY A 82 0.42 -30.01 1.98
C GLY A 82 1.82 -29.72 1.42
N TYR A 83 2.61 -30.78 1.22
CA TYR A 83 3.95 -30.73 0.67
C TYR A 83 4.16 -31.87 -0.33
N LEU A 84 4.76 -31.57 -1.48
CA LEU A 84 5.28 -32.56 -2.42
C LEU A 84 6.80 -32.57 -2.34
N LEU A 85 7.35 -33.71 -1.93
CA LEU A 85 8.78 -33.96 -1.75
C LEU A 85 9.32 -34.82 -2.89
N PRO A 86 10.64 -34.75 -3.18
CA PRO A 86 11.22 -35.43 -4.32
C PRO A 86 11.00 -36.94 -4.31
N PRO A 87 10.61 -37.56 -5.45
CA PRO A 87 10.34 -38.99 -5.53
C PRO A 87 11.57 -39.86 -5.22
N GLU A 88 12.78 -39.31 -5.34
CA GLU A 88 14.04 -39.96 -4.99
C GLU A 88 14.31 -40.08 -3.49
N PHE A 89 13.55 -39.37 -2.64
CA PHE A 89 13.68 -39.53 -1.19
C PHE A 89 13.24 -40.94 -0.77
N ASP A 90 13.98 -41.54 0.16
CA ASP A 90 13.52 -42.77 0.80
C ASP A 90 12.52 -42.47 1.94
N GLU A 91 11.82 -43.51 2.39
CA GLU A 91 10.81 -43.39 3.46
C GLU A 91 11.41 -42.82 4.76
N THR A 92 12.69 -43.11 5.04
CA THR A 92 13.37 -42.61 6.25
C THR A 92 13.58 -41.10 6.15
N GLN A 93 14.00 -40.59 5.00
CA GLN A 93 14.14 -39.16 4.74
C GLN A 93 12.78 -38.46 4.87
N VAL A 94 11.71 -39.01 4.29
CA VAL A 94 10.36 -38.43 4.38
C VAL A 94 9.88 -38.39 5.83
N LEU A 95 9.96 -39.49 6.57
CA LEU A 95 9.57 -39.54 7.99
C LEU A 95 10.37 -38.54 8.84
N ARG A 96 11.66 -38.38 8.53
CA ARG A 96 12.53 -37.44 9.21
C ARG A 96 12.14 -35.99 8.90
N THR A 97 11.82 -35.68 7.64
CA THR A 97 11.28 -34.38 7.21
C THR A 97 10.00 -34.04 7.97
N VAL A 98 9.05 -34.98 8.06
CA VAL A 98 7.79 -34.76 8.79
C VAL A 98 8.06 -34.43 10.26
N ARG A 99 8.87 -35.24 10.94
CA ARG A 99 9.14 -35.12 12.36
C ARG A 99 9.96 -33.88 12.72
N GLU A 100 10.95 -33.54 11.90
CA GLU A 100 11.93 -32.49 12.23
C GLU A 100 11.51 -31.12 11.68
N LEU A 101 10.74 -31.05 10.58
CA LEU A 101 10.49 -29.81 9.85
C LEU A 101 9.01 -29.46 9.65
N LEU A 102 8.11 -30.44 9.46
CA LEU A 102 6.74 -30.15 8.95
C LEU A 102 5.63 -30.23 10.00
N ALA A 103 5.73 -31.15 10.97
CA ALA A 103 4.65 -31.45 11.90
C ALA A 103 5.10 -31.27 13.35
N ASP A 104 4.34 -30.48 14.12
CA ASP A 104 4.50 -30.42 15.56
C ASP A 104 4.01 -31.74 16.19
N PRO A 105 4.82 -32.45 17.00
CA PRO A 105 4.46 -33.77 17.50
C PRO A 105 3.26 -33.74 18.47
N VAL A 106 3.01 -32.60 19.11
CA VAL A 106 1.89 -32.39 20.05
C VAL A 106 0.64 -31.98 19.30
N LEU A 107 0.74 -30.98 18.41
CA LEU A 107 -0.42 -30.33 17.80
C LEU A 107 -0.89 -31.00 16.51
N ASP A 108 0.01 -31.67 15.79
CA ASP A 108 -0.23 -32.08 14.42
C ASP A 108 -0.24 -33.61 14.23
N SER A 109 -0.88 -34.03 13.16
CA SER A 109 -0.79 -35.38 12.58
C SER A 109 -0.54 -35.27 11.10
N ALA A 110 0.34 -36.13 10.58
CA ALA A 110 0.71 -36.15 9.16
C ALA A 110 0.18 -37.40 8.47
N ARG A 111 -0.36 -37.23 7.26
CA ARG A 111 -0.66 -38.29 6.30
C ARG A 111 0.44 -38.30 5.24
N ILE A 112 1.09 -39.46 5.03
CA ILE A 112 2.16 -39.63 4.04
C ILE A 112 1.65 -40.56 2.94
N THR A 113 1.84 -40.18 1.68
CA THR A 113 1.43 -40.94 0.49
C THR A 113 2.64 -41.10 -0.44
N ALA A 114 2.87 -42.32 -0.94
CA ALA A 114 4.01 -42.60 -1.80
C ALA A 114 3.83 -42.03 -3.22
N PRO A 115 4.93 -41.85 -3.99
CA PRO A 115 4.85 -41.34 -5.36
C PRO A 115 3.91 -42.16 -6.25
N GLY A 116 2.99 -41.48 -6.94
CA GLY A 116 2.01 -42.12 -7.82
C GLY A 116 0.83 -42.81 -7.10
N GLU A 117 0.71 -42.67 -5.77
CA GLU A 117 -0.43 -43.14 -4.99
C GLU A 117 -1.38 -41.99 -4.62
N SER A 118 -2.63 -42.33 -4.30
CA SER A 118 -3.63 -41.37 -3.81
C SER A 118 -3.87 -41.55 -2.31
N PRO A 119 -4.09 -40.46 -1.55
CA PRO A 119 -4.40 -40.55 -0.13
C PRO A 119 -5.76 -41.26 0.09
N ALA A 120 -5.87 -41.99 1.20
CA ALA A 120 -7.14 -42.59 1.60
C ALA A 120 -8.11 -41.52 2.12
N ARG A 121 -9.11 -41.15 1.30
CA ARG A 121 -10.23 -40.28 1.65
C ARG A 121 -11.52 -41.06 1.45
N GLU A 122 -12.19 -41.47 2.51
CA GLU A 122 -13.37 -42.37 2.48
C GLU A 122 -14.65 -41.66 1.96
N GLY A 123 -14.64 -41.16 0.72
CA GLY A 123 -15.77 -40.42 0.13
C GLY A 123 -15.95 -39.00 0.69
N GLN A 124 -14.96 -38.51 1.43
CA GLN A 124 -14.91 -37.14 1.95
C GLN A 124 -14.73 -36.13 0.81
N THR A 125 -15.45 -35.01 0.87
CA THR A 125 -15.27 -33.90 -0.08
C THR A 125 -14.01 -33.14 0.29
N PHE A 126 -13.17 -32.82 -0.70
CA PHE A 126 -11.96 -32.06 -0.48
C PHE A 126 -11.68 -31.08 -1.62
N VAL A 127 -10.90 -30.05 -1.28
CA VAL A 127 -10.40 -29.05 -2.22
C VAL A 127 -8.90 -28.92 -2.01
N LEU A 128 -8.11 -29.14 -3.05
CA LEU A 128 -6.69 -28.83 -3.03
C LEU A 128 -6.47 -27.46 -3.68
N VAL A 129 -5.65 -26.64 -3.03
CA VAL A 129 -5.24 -25.33 -3.54
C VAL A 129 -3.73 -25.33 -3.66
N ALA A 130 -3.20 -25.25 -4.87
CA ALA A 130 -1.77 -25.26 -5.14
C ALA A 130 -1.39 -24.05 -6.00
N ARG A 131 -0.15 -23.58 -5.89
CA ARG A 131 0.34 -22.50 -6.76
C ARG A 131 0.28 -22.92 -8.23
N LYS A 132 -0.10 -22.02 -9.12
CA LYS A 132 0.01 -22.25 -10.57
C LYS A 132 1.49 -22.44 -10.95
N PRO A 133 1.82 -23.22 -11.99
CA PRO A 133 3.21 -23.38 -12.45
C PRO A 133 3.87 -22.02 -12.73
N GLY A 134 5.09 -21.82 -12.21
CA GLY A 134 5.85 -20.58 -12.37
C GLY A 134 5.54 -19.48 -11.35
N VAL A 135 4.54 -19.67 -10.48
CA VAL A 135 4.26 -18.76 -9.36
C VAL A 135 5.24 -19.01 -8.22
N THR A 136 5.70 -17.94 -7.57
CA THR A 136 6.65 -18.01 -6.45
C THR A 136 6.02 -18.73 -5.24
N ASP A 137 6.77 -19.69 -4.68
CA ASP A 137 6.41 -20.40 -3.44
C ASP A 137 7.51 -20.19 -2.38
N PRO A 138 7.40 -19.13 -1.55
CA PRO A 138 8.41 -18.85 -0.51
C PRO A 138 8.52 -19.94 0.56
N VAL A 139 7.42 -20.68 0.82
CA VAL A 139 7.41 -21.77 1.79
C VAL A 139 8.21 -22.95 1.24
N SER A 140 8.05 -23.25 -0.04
CA SER A 140 8.88 -24.25 -0.72
C SER A 140 10.37 -23.91 -0.62
N GLN A 141 10.77 -22.69 -0.98
CA GLN A 141 12.18 -22.27 -0.91
C GLN A 141 12.75 -22.34 0.53
N THR A 142 11.93 -21.99 1.52
CA THR A 142 12.30 -22.11 2.94
C THR A 142 12.51 -23.58 3.33
N LEU A 143 11.63 -24.47 2.85
CA LEU A 143 11.70 -25.90 3.11
C LEU A 143 12.90 -26.55 2.40
N GLU A 144 13.20 -26.18 1.15
CA GLU A 144 14.41 -26.63 0.44
C GLU A 144 15.67 -26.30 1.25
N ARG A 145 15.79 -25.06 1.73
CA ARG A 145 16.89 -24.64 2.61
C ARG A 145 16.91 -25.44 3.92
N ALA A 146 15.76 -25.66 4.54
CA ALA A 146 15.66 -26.40 5.80
C ALA A 146 16.08 -27.87 5.62
N LEU A 147 15.73 -28.51 4.50
CA LEU A 147 16.12 -29.88 4.16
C LEU A 147 17.63 -30.04 4.03
N HIS A 148 18.30 -29.08 3.38
CA HIS A 148 19.77 -29.05 3.32
C HIS A 148 20.40 -28.80 4.69
N THR A 149 19.88 -27.83 5.43
CA THR A 149 20.42 -27.45 6.75
C THR A 149 20.29 -28.59 7.78
N ALA A 150 19.19 -29.35 7.73
CA ALA A 150 18.97 -30.52 8.58
C ALA A 150 19.78 -31.76 8.15
N GLY A 151 20.49 -31.69 7.01
CA GLY A 151 21.20 -32.82 6.42
C GLY A 151 20.28 -33.96 5.98
N ILE A 152 19.05 -33.64 5.58
CA ILE A 152 18.10 -34.61 5.00
C ILE A 152 18.33 -34.73 3.50
N ALA A 153 18.52 -33.58 2.83
CA ALA A 153 18.97 -33.51 1.45
C ALA A 153 20.50 -33.24 1.42
N PRO A 154 21.29 -33.96 0.61
CA PRO A 154 22.73 -33.72 0.50
C PRO A 154 23.01 -32.29 0.02
N THR A 155 23.99 -31.61 0.59
CA THR A 155 24.44 -30.27 0.11
C THR A 155 25.01 -30.29 -1.31
N SER A 156 25.36 -31.47 -1.83
CA SER A 156 25.76 -31.65 -3.24
C SER A 156 24.59 -31.62 -4.21
N GLN A 157 23.35 -31.85 -3.75
CA GLN A 157 22.15 -31.76 -4.57
C GLN A 157 21.72 -30.30 -4.60
N ARG A 158 22.04 -29.57 -5.68
CA ARG A 158 21.72 -28.14 -5.80
C ARG A 158 20.30 -27.86 -6.27
N ASP A 159 19.73 -28.78 -7.05
CA ASP A 159 18.42 -28.65 -7.67
C ASP A 159 17.41 -29.57 -6.94
N LEU A 160 17.05 -29.17 -5.73
CA LEU A 160 16.01 -29.82 -4.94
C LEU A 160 14.68 -29.14 -5.27
N LEU A 161 13.71 -29.87 -5.83
CA LEU A 161 12.37 -29.33 -6.06
C LEU A 161 11.45 -29.73 -4.90
N VAL A 162 10.85 -28.74 -4.26
CA VAL A 162 9.72 -28.96 -3.36
C VAL A 162 8.55 -28.11 -3.86
N THR A 163 7.32 -28.52 -3.61
CA THR A 163 6.15 -27.66 -3.81
C THR A 163 5.19 -27.77 -2.65
N THR A 164 4.45 -26.69 -2.38
CA THR A 164 3.44 -26.68 -1.33
C THR A 164 2.03 -26.57 -1.90
N PHE A 165 1.06 -27.01 -1.11
CA PHE A 165 -0.36 -26.88 -1.38
C PHE A 165 -1.14 -26.83 -0.07
N GLN A 166 -2.41 -26.47 -0.15
CA GLN A 166 -3.36 -26.60 0.95
C GLN A 166 -4.33 -27.74 0.64
N ALA A 167 -4.63 -28.54 1.65
CA ALA A 167 -5.61 -29.62 1.59
C ALA A 167 -6.80 -29.26 2.47
N TRP A 168 -7.89 -28.79 1.87
CA TRP A 168 -9.11 -28.48 2.59
C TRP A 168 -10.02 -29.70 2.62
N GLU A 169 -10.32 -30.21 3.81
CA GLU A 169 -11.22 -31.33 4.04
C GLU A 169 -12.54 -30.83 4.63
N LEU A 170 -13.66 -31.28 4.07
CA LEU A 170 -15.00 -30.89 4.49
C LEU A 170 -15.71 -32.10 5.13
N ASP A 171 -16.08 -32.00 6.41
CA ASP A 171 -16.98 -32.95 7.06
C ASP A 171 -18.44 -32.47 6.97
N CYS A 172 -18.87 -32.16 5.74
CA CYS A 172 -20.23 -31.77 5.42
C CYS A 172 -20.58 -32.17 3.98
N SER A 173 -21.86 -32.02 3.61
CA SER A 173 -22.35 -32.29 2.26
C SER A 173 -22.68 -30.98 1.56
N PRO A 174 -21.68 -30.28 1.00
CA PRO A 174 -21.91 -29.00 0.33
C PRO A 174 -22.72 -29.21 -0.96
N ASN A 175 -23.57 -28.23 -1.29
CA ASN A 175 -24.11 -28.19 -2.66
C ASN A 175 -22.99 -27.76 -3.64
N GLU A 176 -23.12 -28.10 -4.93
CA GLU A 176 -22.06 -27.86 -5.92
C GLU A 176 -21.73 -26.37 -6.11
N ASP A 177 -22.75 -25.49 -6.04
CA ASP A 177 -22.55 -24.05 -6.19
C ASP A 177 -21.77 -23.46 -5.01
N HIS A 178 -22.12 -23.81 -3.78
CA HIS A 178 -21.42 -23.39 -2.58
C HIS A 178 -20.00 -23.93 -2.55
N LEU A 179 -19.77 -25.18 -2.99
CA LEU A 179 -18.41 -25.72 -3.08
C LEU A 179 -17.57 -24.95 -4.11
N ALA A 180 -18.15 -24.59 -5.27
CA ALA A 180 -17.47 -23.77 -6.27
C ALA A 180 -17.16 -22.36 -5.74
N GLN A 181 -18.11 -21.73 -5.05
CA GLN A 181 -17.93 -20.40 -4.44
C GLN A 181 -16.91 -20.42 -3.31
N LEU A 182 -16.99 -21.39 -2.39
CA LEU A 182 -16.02 -21.59 -1.31
C LEU A 182 -14.61 -21.68 -1.89
N SER A 183 -14.42 -22.58 -2.86
CA SER A 183 -13.12 -22.85 -3.46
C SER A 183 -12.49 -21.61 -4.11
N ARG A 184 -13.28 -20.79 -4.80
CA ARG A 184 -12.78 -19.64 -5.57
C ARG A 184 -12.75 -18.32 -4.78
N ARG A 185 -13.63 -18.16 -3.80
CA ARG A 185 -13.83 -16.87 -3.10
C ARG A 185 -13.31 -16.86 -1.68
N VAL A 186 -13.04 -18.03 -1.10
CA VAL A 186 -12.56 -18.16 0.28
C VAL A 186 -11.20 -18.86 0.34
N LEU A 187 -11.09 -20.04 -0.29
CA LEU A 187 -9.93 -20.93 -0.08
C LEU A 187 -8.72 -20.61 -0.96
N ALA A 188 -8.96 -20.06 -2.15
CA ALA A 188 -7.91 -19.81 -3.12
C ALA A 188 -7.92 -18.36 -3.60
N ASN A 189 -6.74 -17.85 -3.90
CA ASN A 189 -6.61 -16.70 -4.78
C ASN A 189 -6.52 -17.23 -6.22
N VAL A 190 -7.64 -17.18 -6.96
CA VAL A 190 -7.74 -17.73 -8.33
C VAL A 190 -6.77 -17.09 -9.33
N VAL A 191 -6.16 -15.95 -9.00
CA VAL A 191 -5.12 -15.33 -9.80
C VAL A 191 -3.84 -16.16 -9.78
N ILE A 192 -3.39 -16.59 -8.60
CA ILE A 192 -2.09 -17.24 -8.39
C ILE A 192 -2.21 -18.74 -8.08
N ASP A 193 -3.40 -19.20 -7.69
CA ASP A 193 -3.67 -20.57 -7.29
C ASP A 193 -4.48 -21.34 -8.34
N GLN A 194 -4.15 -22.62 -8.45
CA GLN A 194 -4.97 -23.64 -9.08
C GLN A 194 -5.82 -24.33 -8.01
N VAL A 195 -7.12 -24.44 -8.28
CA VAL A 195 -8.07 -25.17 -7.45
C VAL A 195 -8.38 -26.52 -8.08
N LEU A 196 -8.27 -27.58 -7.28
CA LEU A 196 -8.63 -28.95 -7.63
C LEU A 196 -9.72 -29.42 -6.68
N VAL A 197 -10.94 -29.63 -7.18
CA VAL A 197 -12.08 -30.08 -6.37
C VAL A 197 -12.28 -31.58 -6.59
N ASN A 198 -12.17 -32.36 -5.51
CA ASN A 198 -12.21 -33.82 -5.55
C ASN A 198 -11.26 -34.43 -6.61
N ASP A 199 -10.12 -33.78 -6.83
CA ASP A 199 -9.13 -34.12 -7.84
C ASP A 199 -7.74 -34.13 -7.21
N GLU A 200 -7.02 -35.25 -7.38
CA GLU A 200 -5.69 -35.48 -6.78
C GLU A 200 -4.54 -35.14 -7.74
N SER A 201 -4.83 -34.56 -8.91
CA SER A 201 -3.85 -34.26 -9.99
C SER A 201 -2.98 -33.02 -9.73
N LEU A 202 -2.34 -32.97 -8.55
CA LEU A 202 -1.34 -31.94 -8.25
C LEU A 202 -0.18 -32.00 -9.25
N HIS A 203 0.27 -30.84 -9.70
CA HIS A 203 1.44 -30.73 -10.56
C HIS A 203 2.73 -30.78 -9.72
N TYR A 204 3.70 -31.57 -10.17
CA TYR A 204 5.03 -31.63 -9.61
C TYR A 204 6.05 -31.57 -10.74
N GLY A 205 6.74 -30.44 -10.86
CA GLY A 205 7.71 -30.18 -11.92
C GLY A 205 7.92 -28.69 -12.15
N LEU A 206 9.07 -28.35 -12.74
CA LEU A 206 9.29 -27.01 -13.26
C LEU A 206 8.50 -26.82 -14.57
N PRO A 207 8.08 -25.59 -14.90
CA PRO A 207 7.57 -25.28 -16.22
C PRO A 207 8.57 -25.74 -17.30
N PRO A 208 8.11 -26.29 -18.43
CA PRO A 208 9.00 -26.64 -19.53
C PRO A 208 9.72 -25.38 -20.01
N ALA A 209 10.99 -25.53 -20.41
CA ALA A 209 11.72 -24.45 -21.08
C ALA A 209 10.96 -24.04 -22.35
N GLY A 210 10.68 -22.73 -22.49
CA GLY A 210 10.17 -22.16 -23.73
C GLY A 210 11.19 -22.26 -24.87
N GLU A 211 10.74 -22.12 -26.11
CA GLU A 211 11.65 -21.98 -27.25
C GLU A 211 12.39 -20.64 -27.14
N ALA A 212 13.70 -20.63 -27.41
CA ALA A 212 14.48 -19.38 -27.44
C ALA A 212 13.90 -18.44 -28.51
N HIS A 213 13.34 -17.32 -28.07
CA HIS A 213 12.80 -16.31 -28.97
C HIS A 213 13.96 -15.44 -29.46
N GLY A 214 14.22 -15.44 -30.77
CA GLY A 214 15.14 -14.47 -31.39
C GLY A 214 14.62 -13.03 -31.26
N VAL A 215 15.32 -12.07 -31.88
CA VAL A 215 14.91 -10.66 -31.84
C VAL A 215 13.52 -10.47 -32.47
N VAL A 216 12.59 -9.94 -31.68
CA VAL A 216 11.24 -9.60 -32.16
C VAL A 216 11.22 -8.14 -32.58
N HIS A 217 11.04 -7.89 -33.87
CA HIS A 217 10.83 -6.55 -34.41
C HIS A 217 9.34 -6.25 -34.50
N VAL A 218 8.91 -5.09 -33.99
CA VAL A 218 7.50 -4.67 -33.98
C VAL A 218 7.24 -3.76 -35.19
N PRO A 219 6.41 -4.18 -36.17
CA PRO A 219 6.10 -3.34 -37.33
C PRO A 219 5.32 -2.09 -36.91
N LEU A 220 5.96 -0.92 -36.98
CA LEU A 220 5.45 0.34 -36.45
C LEU A 220 5.56 1.48 -37.47
N LEU A 221 6.57 1.47 -38.36
CA LEU A 221 6.86 2.60 -39.26
C LEU A 221 5.77 2.95 -40.27
N ASN A 222 4.95 1.97 -40.67
CA ASN A 222 3.94 2.14 -41.73
C ASN A 222 2.50 2.10 -41.19
N LEU A 223 2.33 2.10 -39.86
CA LEU A 223 1.01 2.09 -39.24
C LEU A 223 0.37 3.48 -39.31
N ASP A 224 -0.93 3.53 -39.56
CA ASP A 224 -1.73 4.74 -39.40
C ASP A 224 -2.10 4.99 -37.91
N GLU A 225 -2.77 6.11 -37.63
CA GLU A 225 -3.12 6.50 -36.25
C GLU A 225 -4.02 5.48 -35.55
N GLU A 226 -4.95 4.84 -36.27
CA GLU A 226 -5.86 3.83 -35.71
C GLU A 226 -5.07 2.56 -35.37
N GLN A 227 -4.17 2.15 -36.25
CA GLN A 227 -3.32 0.99 -36.06
C GLN A 227 -2.27 1.19 -34.95
N LEU A 228 -1.74 2.40 -34.77
CA LEU A 228 -0.85 2.73 -33.66
C LEU A 228 -1.56 2.59 -32.30
N LEU A 229 -2.79 3.09 -32.21
CA LEU A 229 -3.60 2.95 -30.99
C LEU A 229 -3.98 1.50 -30.74
N ALA A 230 -4.30 0.74 -31.79
CA ALA A 230 -4.55 -0.70 -31.68
C ALA A 230 -3.31 -1.43 -31.15
N LEU A 231 -2.12 -1.14 -31.67
CA LEU A 231 -0.86 -1.71 -31.19
C LEU A 231 -0.62 -1.40 -29.70
N SER A 232 -0.84 -0.16 -29.28
CA SER A 232 -0.70 0.24 -27.86
C SER A 232 -1.67 -0.50 -26.94
N SER A 233 -2.94 -0.61 -27.35
CA SER A 233 -3.99 -1.28 -26.58
C SER A 233 -3.79 -2.80 -26.50
N GLU A 234 -3.55 -3.46 -27.64
CA GLU A 234 -3.35 -4.91 -27.72
C GLU A 234 -2.06 -5.36 -27.05
N GLY A 235 -1.01 -4.53 -27.09
CA GLY A 235 0.27 -4.76 -26.41
C GLY A 235 0.30 -4.31 -24.95
N MET A 236 -0.79 -3.74 -24.41
CA MET A 236 -0.85 -3.21 -23.03
C MET A 236 0.26 -2.18 -22.71
N LEU A 237 0.65 -1.39 -23.70
CA LEU A 237 1.72 -0.38 -23.59
C LEU A 237 1.24 0.88 -22.85
N SER A 238 -0.07 1.14 -22.83
CA SER A 238 -0.69 2.33 -22.23
C SER A 238 -0.11 3.66 -22.75
N LEU A 239 0.36 3.67 -24.00
CA LEU A 239 0.85 4.86 -24.70
C LEU A 239 -0.27 5.51 -25.50
N ASP A 240 -0.38 6.84 -25.43
CA ASP A 240 -1.35 7.59 -26.23
C ASP A 240 -0.87 7.88 -27.65
N LEU A 241 -1.74 8.49 -28.46
CA LEU A 241 -1.45 8.75 -29.87
C LEU A 241 -0.22 9.66 -30.06
N ALA A 242 -0.04 10.70 -29.23
CA ALA A 242 1.08 11.62 -29.38
C ALA A 242 2.40 10.93 -29.04
N GLU A 243 2.40 10.08 -28.02
CA GLU A 243 3.55 9.25 -27.64
C GLU A 243 3.88 8.25 -28.77
N MET A 244 2.88 7.52 -29.27
CA MET A 244 3.06 6.56 -30.36
C MET A 244 3.57 7.20 -31.66
N LEU A 245 3.06 8.39 -32.02
CA LEU A 245 3.57 9.15 -33.17
C LEU A 245 5.01 9.63 -32.96
N THR A 246 5.37 10.01 -31.73
CA THR A 246 6.74 10.43 -31.39
C THR A 246 7.72 9.25 -31.51
N ILE A 247 7.32 8.08 -31.02
CA ILE A 247 8.07 6.82 -31.17
C ILE A 247 8.20 6.46 -32.66
N GLN A 248 7.11 6.53 -33.42
CA GLN A 248 7.13 6.28 -34.86
C GLN A 248 8.09 7.21 -35.60
N GLY A 249 8.03 8.52 -35.30
CA GLY A 249 8.93 9.51 -35.89
C GLY A 249 10.40 9.22 -35.55
N HIS A 250 10.70 8.82 -34.31
CA HIS A 250 12.05 8.46 -33.89
C HIS A 250 12.60 7.27 -34.67
N PHE A 251 11.88 6.14 -34.69
CA PHE A 251 12.32 4.94 -35.39
C PHE A 251 12.33 5.10 -36.91
N ALA A 252 11.43 5.91 -37.48
CA ALA A 252 11.48 6.29 -38.89
C ALA A 252 12.77 7.07 -39.20
N GLY A 253 13.18 7.98 -38.31
CA GLY A 253 14.45 8.70 -38.41
C GLY A 253 15.69 7.79 -38.35
N LEU A 254 15.61 6.70 -37.59
CA LEU A 254 16.65 5.66 -37.54
C LEU A 254 16.62 4.69 -38.74
N GLY A 255 15.54 4.68 -39.52
CA GLY A 255 15.39 3.81 -40.69
C GLY A 255 15.20 2.33 -40.34
N ARG A 256 14.67 2.01 -39.16
CA ARG A 256 14.45 0.63 -38.69
C ARG A 256 13.20 0.52 -37.82
N GLU A 257 12.64 -0.68 -37.73
CA GLU A 257 11.60 -0.99 -36.75
C GLU A 257 12.20 -1.05 -35.31
N PRO A 258 11.43 -0.70 -34.28
CA PRO A 258 11.79 -1.01 -32.90
C PRO A 258 11.79 -2.52 -32.66
N THR A 259 12.65 -2.96 -31.76
CA THR A 259 12.50 -4.27 -31.13
C THR A 259 11.43 -4.21 -30.05
N SER A 260 10.91 -5.36 -29.63
CA SER A 260 9.92 -5.43 -28.57
C SER A 260 10.49 -4.89 -27.23
N CYS A 261 11.75 -5.26 -26.90
CA CYS A 261 12.48 -4.72 -25.74
C CYS A 261 12.54 -3.18 -25.74
N GLU A 262 12.78 -2.56 -26.90
CA GLU A 262 12.85 -1.09 -27.02
C GLU A 262 11.49 -0.43 -26.82
N LEU A 263 10.44 -1.01 -27.42
CA LEU A 263 9.09 -0.48 -27.33
C LEU A 263 8.54 -0.61 -25.91
N GLU A 264 8.76 -1.74 -25.26
CA GLU A 264 8.39 -1.96 -23.85
C GLU A 264 9.18 -1.05 -22.91
N THR A 265 10.49 -0.87 -23.13
CA THR A 265 11.30 0.06 -22.32
C THR A 265 10.74 1.48 -22.39
N LEU A 266 10.32 1.94 -23.58
CA LEU A 266 9.66 3.24 -23.74
C LEU A 266 8.30 3.27 -23.04
N ALA A 267 7.48 2.23 -23.17
CA ALA A 267 6.17 2.13 -22.54
C ALA A 267 6.24 2.20 -21.01
N GLN A 268 7.15 1.45 -20.39
CA GLN A 268 7.35 1.48 -18.94
C GLN A 268 7.87 2.86 -18.48
N THR A 269 8.88 3.38 -19.18
CA THR A 269 9.52 4.66 -18.82
C THR A 269 8.58 5.85 -19.01
N TRP A 270 7.71 5.84 -20.02
CA TRP A 270 6.77 6.95 -20.32
C TRP A 270 5.38 6.75 -19.70
N SER A 271 5.22 5.74 -18.84
CA SER A 271 3.97 5.51 -18.11
C SER A 271 3.63 6.66 -17.16
N GLU A 272 2.34 6.81 -16.82
CA GLU A 272 1.91 7.81 -15.81
C GLU A 272 2.59 7.56 -14.47
N HIS A 273 2.75 6.29 -14.10
CA HIS A 273 3.37 5.85 -12.85
C HIS A 273 4.84 6.30 -12.71
N CYS A 274 5.63 6.27 -13.78
CA CYS A 274 7.06 6.61 -13.74
C CYS A 274 7.32 8.11 -13.99
N GLN A 275 6.58 8.75 -14.91
CA GLN A 275 6.84 10.15 -15.28
C GLN A 275 5.91 11.17 -14.62
N HIS A 276 4.85 10.76 -13.95
CA HIS A 276 3.87 11.67 -13.32
C HIS A 276 3.35 12.70 -14.34
N LYS A 277 2.92 12.24 -15.52
CA LYS A 277 2.66 13.11 -16.69
C LYS A 277 1.59 14.16 -16.40
N THR A 278 0.60 13.83 -15.56
CA THR A 278 -0.43 14.78 -15.11
C THR A 278 0.17 15.91 -14.28
N PHE A 279 1.06 15.60 -13.33
CA PHE A 279 1.72 16.60 -12.49
C PHE A 279 2.79 17.41 -13.23
N ARG A 280 3.48 16.81 -14.21
CA ARG A 280 4.55 17.47 -14.99
C ARG A 280 4.07 18.15 -16.27
N GLY A 281 2.90 17.78 -16.76
CA GLY A 281 2.25 18.35 -17.94
C GLY A 281 1.74 19.77 -17.71
N ARG A 282 1.41 20.45 -18.80
CA ARG A 282 0.88 21.80 -18.78
C ARG A 282 -0.62 21.76 -18.53
N ILE A 283 -1.11 22.55 -17.57
CA ILE A 283 -2.51 22.64 -17.21
C ILE A 283 -3.00 24.07 -17.46
N GLU A 284 -4.12 24.21 -18.15
CA GLU A 284 -4.82 25.48 -18.30
C GLU A 284 -6.08 25.48 -17.45
N MET A 285 -6.21 26.44 -16.55
CA MET A 285 -7.34 26.56 -15.62
C MET A 285 -7.67 28.03 -15.41
N ASP A 286 -8.93 28.43 -15.63
CA ASP A 286 -9.42 29.80 -15.40
C ASP A 286 -8.58 30.91 -16.07
N GLY A 287 -7.96 30.61 -17.23
CA GLY A 287 -7.07 31.53 -17.95
C GLY A 287 -5.65 31.62 -17.37
N GLU A 288 -5.34 30.88 -16.31
CA GLU A 288 -3.99 30.64 -15.79
C GLU A 288 -3.38 29.41 -16.49
N VAL A 289 -2.08 29.50 -16.81
CA VAL A 289 -1.30 28.37 -17.33
C VAL A 289 -0.33 27.92 -16.24
N ILE A 290 -0.49 26.68 -15.78
CA ILE A 290 0.40 26.00 -14.85
C ILE A 290 1.28 25.06 -15.67
N ASP A 291 2.56 25.39 -15.83
CA ASP A 291 3.45 24.59 -16.68
C ASP A 291 3.75 23.20 -16.09
N ASN A 292 3.90 23.11 -14.78
CA ASN A 292 4.19 21.87 -14.06
C ASN A 292 3.63 22.00 -12.65
N LEU A 293 2.56 21.27 -12.33
CA LEU A 293 1.85 21.41 -11.06
C LEU A 293 2.76 21.10 -9.86
N LEU A 294 3.54 20.02 -9.93
CA LEU A 294 4.47 19.61 -8.88
C LEU A 294 5.52 20.71 -8.60
N LYS A 295 6.20 21.18 -9.65
CA LYS A 295 7.21 22.26 -9.56
C LYS A 295 6.62 23.60 -9.19
N SER A 296 5.34 23.85 -9.46
CA SER A 296 4.66 25.12 -9.18
C SER A 296 4.03 25.17 -7.79
N THR A 297 3.89 24.03 -7.10
CA THR A 297 3.24 23.92 -5.78
C THR A 297 4.11 23.20 -4.76
N ILE A 298 4.10 21.86 -4.73
CA ILE A 298 4.75 21.03 -3.72
C ILE A 298 6.26 21.29 -3.66
N ALA A 299 6.99 21.09 -4.77
CA ALA A 299 8.42 21.32 -4.80
C ALA A 299 8.78 22.80 -4.65
N LYS A 300 7.90 23.70 -5.12
CA LYS A 300 8.07 25.15 -4.94
C LYS A 300 8.09 25.51 -3.46
N ALA A 301 7.16 24.98 -2.65
CA ALA A 301 7.10 25.27 -1.22
C ALA A 301 8.43 24.89 -0.53
N THR A 302 8.94 23.70 -0.80
CA THR A 302 10.22 23.23 -0.22
C THR A 302 11.40 24.09 -0.66
N HIS A 303 11.50 24.42 -1.96
CA HIS A 303 12.59 25.26 -2.46
C HIS A 303 12.54 26.70 -1.93
N GLU A 304 11.35 27.29 -1.76
CA GLU A 304 11.21 28.63 -1.19
C GLU A 304 11.49 28.65 0.31
N LEU A 305 11.07 27.61 1.05
CA LEU A 305 11.37 27.45 2.47
C LEU A 305 12.86 27.22 2.73
N ASN A 306 13.55 26.53 1.81
CA ASN A 306 14.99 26.31 1.78
C ASN A 306 15.60 25.95 3.15
N LYS A 307 15.01 24.95 3.81
CA LYS A 307 15.44 24.53 5.15
C LYS A 307 16.79 23.80 5.03
N PRO A 308 17.83 24.22 5.78
CA PRO A 308 19.17 23.62 5.65
C PRO A 308 19.23 22.17 6.15
N TRP A 309 18.26 21.75 6.95
CA TRP A 309 18.12 20.38 7.43
C TRP A 309 17.41 19.47 6.42
N CYS A 310 16.89 19.97 5.30
CA CYS A 310 16.48 19.14 4.17
C CYS A 310 17.72 18.76 3.34
N ILE A 311 18.11 17.49 3.35
CA ILE A 311 19.40 17.04 2.82
C ILE A 311 19.27 16.60 1.36
N SER A 312 18.28 15.77 1.06
CA SER A 312 17.87 15.46 -0.30
C SER A 312 16.35 15.39 -0.41
N VAL A 313 15.81 16.09 -1.41
CA VAL A 313 14.38 16.16 -1.67
C VAL A 313 14.16 16.11 -3.18
N PHE A 314 13.13 15.39 -3.63
CA PHE A 314 12.69 15.28 -5.04
C PHE A 314 13.75 14.82 -6.07
N HIS A 315 14.78 14.09 -5.65
CA HIS A 315 15.80 13.56 -6.57
C HIS A 315 16.16 12.09 -6.36
N ASP A 316 15.70 11.49 -5.27
CA ASP A 316 16.02 10.13 -4.88
C ASP A 316 14.72 9.40 -4.51
N ASN A 317 14.79 8.11 -4.23
CA ASN A 317 13.66 7.24 -3.87
C ASN A 317 12.86 7.76 -2.66
N ALA A 318 13.53 8.46 -1.74
CA ALA A 318 12.93 9.02 -0.53
C ALA A 318 13.47 10.43 -0.22
N GLY A 319 12.74 11.17 0.60
CA GLY A 319 13.21 12.46 1.13
C GLY A 319 14.08 12.25 2.36
N ILE A 320 15.17 13.02 2.51
CA ILE A 320 16.12 12.94 3.63
C ILE A 320 16.16 14.25 4.42
N VAL A 321 16.10 14.15 5.74
CA VAL A 321 16.22 15.26 6.68
C VAL A 321 17.27 14.98 7.76
N GLU A 322 17.93 16.01 8.25
CA GLU A 322 18.88 15.91 9.37
C GLU A 322 18.18 15.46 10.65
N PHE A 323 18.80 14.51 11.36
CA PHE A 323 18.31 14.07 12.67
C PHE A 323 19.19 14.58 13.81
N ASP A 324 20.41 14.05 13.93
CA ASP A 324 21.31 14.42 15.02
C ASP A 324 22.78 14.14 14.71
N SER A 325 23.67 14.75 15.49
CA SER A 325 25.09 14.41 15.48
C SER A 325 25.51 13.81 16.81
N VAL A 326 25.91 12.55 16.81
CA VAL A 326 26.35 11.80 18.01
C VAL A 326 27.70 11.16 17.73
N ASN A 327 28.59 11.17 18.73
CA ASN A 327 29.92 10.56 18.66
C ASN A 327 30.79 10.99 17.45
N GLY A 328 30.58 12.21 16.93
CA GLY A 328 31.32 12.76 15.78
C GLY A 328 30.78 12.36 14.41
N GLU A 329 29.65 11.65 14.34
CA GLU A 329 28.95 11.30 13.11
C GLU A 329 27.57 11.95 13.07
N THR A 330 27.22 12.52 11.91
CA THR A 330 25.88 13.08 11.65
C THR A 330 25.01 11.99 11.04
N TRP A 331 23.81 11.86 11.57
CA TRP A 331 22.78 10.92 11.16
C TRP A 331 21.57 11.67 10.64
N ASP A 332 20.94 11.08 9.62
CA ASP A 332 19.78 11.59 8.92
C ASP A 332 18.65 10.57 8.96
N LEU A 333 17.42 11.07 8.82
CA LEU A 333 16.23 10.26 8.63
C LEU A 333 15.74 10.40 7.18
N SER A 334 15.35 9.29 6.58
CA SER A 334 14.61 9.28 5.32
C SER A 334 13.17 8.85 5.54
N MET A 335 12.25 9.31 4.70
CA MET A 335 10.86 8.85 4.72
C MET A 335 10.27 8.81 3.31
N LYS A 336 9.47 7.79 3.07
CA LYS A 336 8.72 7.57 1.83
C LYS A 336 7.37 6.94 2.16
N VAL A 337 6.34 7.32 1.40
CA VAL A 337 5.03 6.70 1.41
C VAL A 337 4.61 6.48 -0.05
N GLU A 338 4.20 5.26 -0.35
CA GLU A 338 3.76 4.79 -1.67
C GLU A 338 2.30 4.32 -1.60
N THR A 339 1.72 4.03 -2.77
CA THR A 339 0.34 3.52 -2.93
C THR A 339 0.34 2.19 -3.68
N HIS A 340 -0.57 1.30 -3.32
CA HIS A 340 -0.72 -0.01 -3.98
C HIS A 340 -2.19 -0.38 -4.22
N ASN A 341 -2.98 0.58 -4.72
CA ASN A 341 -4.44 0.54 -4.78
C ASN A 341 -5.00 -0.56 -5.70
N HIS A 342 -4.76 -0.48 -7.02
CA HIS A 342 -5.33 -1.42 -8.00
C HIS A 342 -4.96 -2.88 -7.73
N PRO A 343 -3.69 -3.22 -7.41
CA PRO A 343 -3.38 -4.60 -7.08
C PRO A 343 -4.06 -5.06 -5.80
N SER A 344 -4.22 -4.17 -4.80
CA SER A 344 -4.94 -4.51 -3.56
C SER A 344 -6.46 -4.65 -3.76
N ALA A 345 -7.03 -4.11 -4.82
CA ALA A 345 -8.42 -4.36 -5.20
C ALA A 345 -8.63 -5.80 -5.72
N ILE A 346 -7.61 -6.39 -6.33
CA ILE A 346 -7.64 -7.70 -6.99
C ILE A 346 -7.04 -8.81 -6.10
N ASP A 347 -5.93 -8.53 -5.42
CA ASP A 347 -5.31 -9.38 -4.42
C ASP A 347 -4.91 -8.52 -3.21
N PRO A 348 -5.81 -8.36 -2.23
CA PRO A 348 -5.57 -7.47 -1.09
C PRO A 348 -4.36 -7.90 -0.24
N TYR A 349 -4.11 -9.20 -0.11
CA TYR A 349 -2.98 -9.71 0.67
C TYR A 349 -1.67 -9.50 -0.08
N GLY A 350 -1.59 -9.92 -1.35
CA GLY A 350 -0.40 -9.74 -2.17
C GLY A 350 -0.08 -8.27 -2.37
N GLY A 351 -1.07 -7.47 -2.78
CA GLY A 351 -0.92 -6.04 -3.07
C GLY A 351 -0.44 -5.22 -1.88
N ALA A 352 -0.99 -5.43 -0.67
CA ALA A 352 -0.51 -4.71 0.51
C ALA A 352 0.88 -5.18 0.96
N GLY A 353 1.15 -6.48 0.88
CA GLY A 353 2.47 -7.04 1.19
C GLY A 353 3.57 -6.48 0.29
N THR A 354 3.37 -6.50 -1.02
CA THR A 354 4.32 -5.92 -1.99
C THR A 354 4.36 -4.39 -1.93
N GLY A 355 3.27 -3.74 -1.52
CA GLY A 355 3.28 -2.32 -1.17
C GLY A 355 4.27 -2.00 -0.06
N ILE A 356 4.26 -2.76 1.05
CA ILE A 356 5.24 -2.62 2.14
C ILE A 356 6.66 -2.97 1.68
N GLY A 357 6.84 -4.08 0.98
CA GLY A 357 8.17 -4.46 0.45
C GLY A 357 8.74 -3.41 -0.49
N GLY A 358 7.93 -2.88 -1.41
CA GLY A 358 8.32 -1.81 -2.33
C GLY A 358 8.84 -0.56 -1.61
N VAL A 359 8.09 -0.03 -0.64
CA VAL A 359 8.52 1.17 0.08
C VAL A 359 9.70 0.92 1.04
N VAL A 360 9.85 -0.30 1.55
CA VAL A 360 11.07 -0.71 2.26
C VAL A 360 12.28 -0.64 1.32
N ARG A 361 12.14 -1.12 0.08
CA ARG A 361 13.19 -1.02 -0.93
C ARG A 361 13.47 0.42 -1.36
N ASP A 362 12.49 1.32 -1.41
CA ASP A 362 12.74 2.75 -1.62
C ASP A 362 13.67 3.32 -0.53
N ILE A 363 13.45 2.94 0.72
CA ILE A 363 14.29 3.34 1.86
C ILE A 363 15.67 2.66 1.82
N LEU A 364 15.76 1.44 1.28
CA LEU A 364 17.05 0.83 0.97
C LEU A 364 17.73 1.49 -0.24
N GLY A 365 16.98 2.05 -1.18
CA GLY A 365 17.48 2.64 -2.43
C GLY A 365 17.91 4.10 -2.33
N VAL A 366 17.46 4.82 -1.29
CA VAL A 366 17.84 6.22 -1.07
C VAL A 366 19.32 6.35 -0.68
N GLY A 367 20.06 7.22 -1.36
CA GLY A 367 21.50 7.36 -1.22
C GLY A 367 22.23 6.02 -1.43
N LEU A 368 23.13 5.67 -0.51
CA LEU A 368 23.80 4.36 -0.48
C LEU A 368 23.08 3.37 0.44
N GLY A 369 21.83 3.66 0.80
CA GLY A 369 20.91 2.85 1.57
C GLY A 369 20.73 3.28 3.01
N ALA A 370 19.47 3.53 3.39
CA ALA A 370 19.07 3.76 4.77
C ALA A 370 18.68 2.43 5.43
N LYS A 371 18.84 2.34 6.76
CA LYS A 371 18.28 1.22 7.53
C LYS A 371 16.80 1.52 7.81
N PRO A 372 15.84 0.70 7.34
CA PRO A 372 14.44 0.82 7.73
C PRO A 372 14.27 0.63 9.25
N ILE A 373 13.64 1.59 9.91
CA ILE A 373 13.42 1.59 11.36
C ILE A 373 11.94 1.55 11.76
N ALA A 374 11.04 1.90 10.84
CA ALA A 374 9.60 1.89 11.09
C ALA A 374 8.81 1.89 9.78
N ASN A 375 7.66 1.23 9.77
CA ASN A 375 6.66 1.26 8.72
C ASN A 375 5.40 2.01 9.19
N LEU A 376 4.57 2.43 8.24
CA LEU A 376 3.22 2.92 8.48
C LEU A 376 2.24 2.43 7.40
N ASP A 377 0.96 2.32 7.75
CA ASP A 377 -0.10 1.88 6.85
C ASP A 377 -1.36 2.76 6.95
N ALA A 378 -1.91 3.17 5.82
CA ALA A 378 -3.18 3.90 5.78
C ALA A 378 -4.13 3.27 4.76
N PHE A 379 -5.37 3.01 5.19
CA PHE A 379 -6.36 2.31 4.37
C PHE A 379 -7.64 3.14 4.19
N PHE A 380 -8.14 3.18 2.97
CA PHE A 380 -9.46 3.73 2.65
C PHE A 380 -10.28 2.64 2.00
N VAL A 381 -11.35 2.22 2.66
CA VAL A 381 -12.14 1.05 2.26
C VAL A 381 -13.64 1.35 2.30
N GLY A 382 -14.42 0.57 1.56
CA GLY A 382 -15.89 0.61 1.66
C GLY A 382 -16.38 0.19 3.05
N PRO A 383 -17.65 0.46 3.40
CA PRO A 383 -18.24 0.05 4.68
C PRO A 383 -18.12 -1.47 4.91
N PRO A 384 -17.64 -1.93 6.08
CA PRO A 384 -17.39 -3.35 6.34
C PRO A 384 -18.67 -4.17 6.54
N ASP A 385 -19.81 -3.51 6.75
CA ASP A 385 -21.15 -4.06 6.92
C ASP A 385 -22.05 -3.91 5.68
N LEU A 386 -21.46 -3.52 4.54
CA LEU A 386 -22.19 -3.28 3.29
C LEU A 386 -23.01 -4.53 2.88
N PRO A 387 -24.33 -4.42 2.63
CA PRO A 387 -25.13 -5.55 2.20
C PRO A 387 -24.57 -6.18 0.91
N ARG A 388 -24.50 -7.52 0.87
CA ARG A 388 -23.88 -8.24 -0.25
C ARG A 388 -24.45 -7.87 -1.63
N ALA A 389 -25.74 -7.54 -1.69
CA ALA A 389 -26.43 -7.13 -2.91
C ALA A 389 -26.02 -5.75 -3.44
N GLU A 390 -25.39 -4.93 -2.59
CA GLU A 390 -24.92 -3.57 -2.92
C GLU A 390 -23.45 -3.53 -3.32
N VAL A 391 -22.70 -4.61 -3.11
CA VAL A 391 -21.32 -4.73 -3.59
C VAL A 391 -21.31 -4.75 -5.13
N PRO A 392 -20.59 -3.82 -5.81
CA PRO A 392 -20.54 -3.76 -7.26
C PRO A 392 -20.03 -5.06 -7.90
N ARG A 393 -20.48 -5.33 -9.14
CA ARG A 393 -20.14 -6.56 -9.85
C ARG A 393 -18.62 -6.62 -10.12
N GLY A 394 -18.03 -7.78 -9.83
CA GLY A 394 -16.58 -8.01 -9.97
C GLY A 394 -15.74 -7.52 -8.78
N CYS A 395 -16.34 -6.80 -7.82
CA CYS A 395 -15.62 -6.34 -6.63
C CYS A 395 -15.69 -7.36 -5.49
N MET A 396 -14.65 -7.37 -4.64
CA MET A 396 -14.69 -8.08 -3.36
C MET A 396 -15.48 -7.27 -2.33
N HIS A 397 -15.97 -7.97 -1.31
CA HIS A 397 -16.60 -7.32 -0.17
C HIS A 397 -15.55 -6.48 0.60
N PRO A 398 -15.86 -5.26 1.07
CA PRO A 398 -14.89 -4.41 1.77
C PRO A 398 -14.24 -5.06 2.99
N SER A 399 -14.98 -5.87 3.77
CA SER A 399 -14.40 -6.63 4.88
C SER A 399 -13.34 -7.65 4.45
N ARG A 400 -13.48 -8.24 3.25
CA ARG A 400 -12.47 -9.15 2.67
C ARG A 400 -11.22 -8.38 2.25
N ILE A 401 -11.40 -7.21 1.62
CA ILE A 401 -10.30 -6.31 1.27
C ILE A 401 -9.50 -5.97 2.53
N LEU A 402 -10.18 -5.46 3.56
CA LEU A 402 -9.54 -4.98 4.78
C LEU A 402 -8.77 -6.08 5.51
N ARG A 403 -9.35 -7.27 5.69
CA ARG A 403 -8.64 -8.40 6.31
C ARG A 403 -7.41 -8.82 5.50
N GLY A 404 -7.51 -8.80 4.17
CA GLY A 404 -6.40 -9.17 3.30
C GLY A 404 -5.26 -8.15 3.34
N VAL A 405 -5.54 -6.84 3.24
CA VAL A 405 -4.48 -5.81 3.30
C VAL A 405 -3.77 -5.81 4.66
N VAL A 406 -4.51 -5.95 5.76
CA VAL A 406 -3.94 -6.05 7.12
C VAL A 406 -3.04 -7.29 7.24
N ALA A 407 -3.49 -8.44 6.72
CA ALA A 407 -2.68 -9.65 6.73
C ALA A 407 -1.42 -9.52 5.87
N GLY A 408 -1.49 -8.82 4.73
CA GLY A 408 -0.35 -8.53 3.86
C GLY A 408 0.70 -7.66 4.55
N VAL A 409 0.29 -6.54 5.16
CA VAL A 409 1.17 -5.65 5.94
C VAL A 409 1.82 -6.39 7.09
N ARG A 410 1.01 -7.13 7.87
CA ARG A 410 1.49 -7.96 8.99
C ARG A 410 2.58 -8.92 8.55
N ASP A 411 2.30 -9.74 7.55
CA ASP A 411 3.18 -10.83 7.17
C ASP A 411 4.49 -10.32 6.56
N TYR A 412 4.46 -9.22 5.82
CA TYR A 412 5.68 -8.63 5.25
C TYR A 412 6.50 -7.90 6.32
N GLY A 413 5.90 -6.94 7.03
CA GLY A 413 6.58 -6.11 8.03
C GLY A 413 7.18 -6.93 9.19
N ASN A 414 6.40 -7.86 9.76
CA ASN A 414 6.85 -8.67 10.89
C ASN A 414 8.03 -9.58 10.50
N ARG A 415 7.99 -10.19 9.31
CA ARG A 415 9.08 -11.08 8.83
C ARG A 415 10.33 -10.31 8.47
N MET A 416 10.19 -9.06 8.03
CA MET A 416 11.33 -8.14 7.84
C MET A 416 11.95 -7.66 9.16
N GLY A 417 11.20 -7.75 10.28
CA GLY A 417 11.64 -7.21 11.56
C GLY A 417 11.64 -5.68 11.58
N ILE A 418 10.66 -5.07 10.91
CA ILE A 418 10.44 -3.62 10.88
C ILE A 418 9.07 -3.36 11.51
N PRO A 419 8.98 -2.55 12.58
CA PRO A 419 7.72 -2.34 13.28
C PRO A 419 6.79 -1.45 12.45
N THR A 420 5.49 -1.75 12.39
CA THR A 420 4.49 -0.87 11.75
C THR A 420 3.85 0.01 12.81
N VAL A 421 4.28 1.27 12.91
CA VAL A 421 4.10 2.09 14.12
C VAL A 421 2.98 3.12 14.01
N ALA A 422 2.65 3.58 12.82
CA ALA A 422 1.66 4.65 12.59
C ALA A 422 0.71 4.26 11.46
N GLY A 423 -0.47 4.86 11.42
CA GLY A 423 -1.44 4.54 10.39
C GLY A 423 -2.86 4.99 10.69
N GLY A 424 -3.79 4.56 9.84
CA GLY A 424 -5.22 4.85 10.01
C GLY A 424 -6.10 4.07 9.04
N VAL A 425 -7.39 4.02 9.33
CA VAL A 425 -8.39 3.43 8.43
C VAL A 425 -9.64 4.30 8.37
N TRP A 426 -10.03 4.67 7.15
CA TRP A 426 -11.19 5.51 6.87
C TRP A 426 -12.20 4.77 5.98
N PHE A 427 -13.48 5.05 6.20
CA PHE A 427 -14.57 4.35 5.54
C PHE A 427 -15.48 5.28 4.74
N HIS A 428 -15.66 4.96 3.46
CA HIS A 428 -16.59 5.66 2.56
C HIS A 428 -17.04 4.75 1.42
N GLU A 429 -18.31 4.84 1.04
CA GLU A 429 -18.92 4.02 -0.04
C GLU A 429 -18.16 4.10 -1.38
N GLY A 430 -17.60 5.26 -1.71
CA GLY A 430 -16.79 5.49 -2.91
C GLY A 430 -15.50 4.67 -3.01
N TYR A 431 -15.03 4.05 -1.92
CA TYR A 431 -13.87 3.13 -1.93
C TYR A 431 -14.29 1.66 -2.04
N THR A 432 -15.58 1.35 -2.21
CA THR A 432 -16.08 -0.04 -2.27
C THR A 432 -15.50 -0.80 -3.46
N ALA A 433 -15.38 -0.14 -4.61
CA ALA A 433 -14.89 -0.76 -5.84
C ALA A 433 -13.37 -0.60 -6.03
N ASN A 434 -12.80 0.48 -5.48
CA ASN A 434 -11.37 0.75 -5.53
C ASN A 434 -10.89 1.23 -4.15
N PRO A 435 -10.30 0.35 -3.33
CA PRO A 435 -9.73 0.71 -2.03
C PRO A 435 -8.40 1.45 -2.22
N LEU A 436 -8.05 2.31 -1.25
CA LEU A 436 -6.73 2.93 -1.21
C LEU A 436 -5.88 2.27 -0.15
N VAL A 437 -4.65 1.90 -0.53
CA VAL A 437 -3.70 1.20 0.32
C VAL A 437 -2.38 1.95 0.25
N TYR A 438 -2.07 2.67 1.32
CA TYR A 438 -0.83 3.40 1.47
C TYR A 438 0.12 2.63 2.37
N ALA A 439 1.38 2.57 1.96
CA ALA A 439 2.47 1.92 2.69
C ALA A 439 3.63 2.92 2.81
N GLY A 440 4.15 3.12 4.01
CA GLY A 440 5.28 4.01 4.24
C GLY A 440 6.37 3.40 5.09
N THR A 441 7.59 3.92 4.95
CA THR A 441 8.75 3.50 5.72
C THR A 441 9.62 4.70 6.07
N VAL A 442 10.16 4.69 7.29
CA VAL A 442 11.18 5.62 7.79
C VAL A 442 12.52 4.88 7.86
N GLY A 443 13.58 5.53 7.36
CA GLY A 443 14.95 5.03 7.36
C GLY A 443 15.90 5.88 8.18
N LEU A 444 16.99 5.27 8.67
CA LEU A 444 18.08 5.93 9.37
C LEU A 444 19.40 5.69 8.61
N MET A 445 20.16 6.75 8.34
CA MET A 445 21.44 6.64 7.65
C MET A 445 22.48 7.63 8.18
N PRO A 446 23.79 7.34 8.02
CA PRO A 446 24.81 8.34 8.25
C PRO A 446 24.85 9.34 7.08
N ARG A 447 25.13 10.62 7.36
CA ARG A 447 25.11 11.72 6.37
C ARG A 447 26.00 11.47 5.16
N TRP A 448 27.12 10.79 5.32
CA TRP A 448 28.03 10.50 4.20
C TRP A 448 27.43 9.55 3.16
N ALA A 449 26.40 8.78 3.52
CA ALA A 449 25.69 7.84 2.65
C ALA A 449 24.49 8.49 1.93
N ALA A 450 24.15 9.75 2.21
CA ALA A 450 22.99 10.43 1.63
C ALA A 450 23.13 10.76 0.13
N THR A 451 24.32 10.58 -0.45
CA THR A 451 24.60 10.87 -1.86
C THR A 451 25.08 9.62 -2.60
N LYS A 452 24.55 9.40 -3.80
CA LYS A 452 24.91 8.30 -4.71
C LYS A 452 25.32 8.84 -6.08
N GLU A 453 26.24 8.15 -6.76
CA GLU A 453 26.72 8.51 -8.10
C GLU A 453 27.22 7.24 -8.82
N VAL A 454 26.73 7.00 -10.03
CA VAL A 454 27.22 5.93 -10.92
C VAL A 454 28.27 6.49 -11.88
N LYS A 455 29.32 5.71 -12.17
CA LYS A 455 30.39 6.11 -13.09
C LYS A 455 30.53 5.14 -14.26
N PRO A 456 30.93 5.63 -15.45
CA PRO A 456 31.37 4.74 -16.52
C PRO A 456 32.41 3.73 -16.02
N GLY A 457 32.21 2.46 -16.36
CA GLY A 457 33.01 1.32 -15.92
C GLY A 457 32.55 0.68 -14.60
N ASP A 458 31.58 1.25 -13.88
CA ASP A 458 30.93 0.55 -12.76
C ASP A 458 30.22 -0.71 -13.27
N VAL A 459 30.36 -1.80 -12.54
CA VAL A 459 29.66 -3.06 -12.78
C VAL A 459 28.22 -2.91 -12.34
N ILE A 460 27.29 -3.34 -13.20
CA ILE A 460 25.87 -3.45 -12.88
C ILE A 460 25.68 -4.78 -12.14
N LEU A 461 25.48 -4.70 -10.82
CA LEU A 461 25.27 -5.86 -9.95
C LEU A 461 23.81 -5.92 -9.53
N THR A 462 23.09 -6.95 -9.93
CA THR A 462 21.75 -7.25 -9.40
C THR A 462 21.86 -8.09 -8.14
N VAL A 463 21.08 -7.77 -7.11
CA VAL A 463 21.05 -8.51 -5.85
C VAL A 463 19.62 -8.86 -5.43
N GLY A 464 19.46 -10.03 -4.81
CA GLY A 464 18.20 -10.47 -4.19
C GLY A 464 17.41 -11.50 -4.99
N GLY A 465 16.13 -11.20 -5.22
CA GLY A 465 15.16 -12.09 -5.86
C GLY A 465 15.53 -12.51 -7.28
N ARG A 466 15.06 -13.69 -7.70
CA ARG A 466 15.22 -14.17 -9.08
C ARG A 466 14.11 -13.61 -9.98
N THR A 467 14.40 -13.44 -11.27
CA THR A 467 13.48 -12.90 -12.28
C THR A 467 12.47 -13.96 -12.76
N GLY A 468 11.19 -13.62 -12.79
CA GLY A 468 10.08 -14.45 -13.29
C GLY A 468 9.04 -13.62 -14.02
N ARG A 469 7.96 -14.24 -14.52
CA ARG A 469 6.80 -13.53 -15.12
C ARG A 469 5.91 -12.89 -14.05
N ASP A 470 6.52 -12.15 -13.14
CA ASP A 470 5.84 -11.46 -12.05
C ASP A 470 5.66 -9.99 -12.44
N GLY A 471 4.42 -9.49 -12.40
CA GLY A 471 4.14 -8.06 -12.60
C GLY A 471 4.50 -7.53 -13.99
N ILE A 472 4.57 -8.38 -15.02
CA ILE A 472 4.74 -7.91 -16.40
C ILE A 472 3.56 -6.98 -16.72
N HIS A 473 3.87 -5.78 -17.22
CA HIS A 473 2.91 -4.69 -17.45
C HIS A 473 2.25 -4.12 -16.18
N GLY A 474 2.89 -4.26 -15.01
CA GLY A 474 2.38 -3.72 -13.74
C GLY A 474 2.24 -2.19 -13.75
N ALA A 475 3.27 -1.46 -14.18
CA ALA A 475 3.24 0.01 -14.28
C ALA A 475 2.15 0.51 -15.25
N THR A 476 2.03 -0.13 -16.41
CA THR A 476 1.02 0.23 -17.42
C THR A 476 -0.39 -0.16 -16.96
N PHE A 477 -0.53 -1.25 -16.19
CA PHE A 477 -1.78 -1.69 -15.56
C PHE A 477 -2.27 -0.73 -14.47
N SER A 478 -1.39 -0.25 -13.59
CA SER A 478 -1.77 0.77 -12.57
C SER A 478 -2.23 2.09 -13.18
N SER A 479 -1.93 2.32 -14.47
CA SER A 479 -2.29 3.54 -15.19
C SER A 479 -3.68 3.46 -15.85
N VAL A 480 -4.40 2.33 -15.78
CA VAL A 480 -5.72 2.13 -16.42
C VAL A 480 -6.88 1.98 -15.43
N GLU A 481 -8.10 2.22 -15.91
CA GLU A 481 -9.35 2.03 -15.15
C GLU A 481 -9.66 0.53 -14.94
N LEU A 482 -10.14 0.16 -13.75
CA LEU A 482 -10.57 -1.21 -13.44
C LEU A 482 -11.98 -1.50 -13.99
N HIS A 483 -12.28 -2.76 -14.28
CA HIS A 483 -13.59 -3.19 -14.79
C HIS A 483 -13.93 -4.63 -14.36
N GLU A 484 -15.17 -5.08 -14.66
CA GLU A 484 -15.70 -6.39 -14.24
C GLU A 484 -14.82 -7.60 -14.60
N ASP A 485 -14.09 -7.53 -15.72
CA ASP A 485 -13.20 -8.62 -16.18
C ASP A 485 -11.74 -8.50 -15.69
N SER A 486 -11.39 -7.46 -14.90
CA SER A 486 -10.00 -7.19 -14.49
C SER A 486 -9.39 -8.33 -13.67
N GLU A 487 -10.16 -8.99 -12.80
CA GLU A 487 -9.68 -10.15 -12.02
C GLU A 487 -9.13 -11.28 -12.92
N THR A 488 -9.79 -11.51 -14.06
CA THR A 488 -9.38 -12.54 -15.04
C THR A 488 -8.28 -12.09 -16.00
N MET A 489 -8.27 -10.82 -16.40
CA MET A 489 -7.29 -10.29 -17.36
C MET A 489 -5.94 -9.99 -16.71
N SER A 490 -5.94 -9.61 -15.43
CA SER A 490 -4.76 -9.09 -14.73
C SER A 490 -4.01 -10.14 -13.93
N ALA A 491 -4.20 -11.43 -14.23
CA ALA A 491 -3.59 -12.50 -13.44
C ALA A 491 -2.04 -12.49 -13.46
N GLY A 492 -1.44 -11.96 -14.53
CA GLY A 492 0.02 -11.78 -14.65
C GLY A 492 0.59 -10.58 -13.90
N ALA A 493 -0.26 -9.66 -13.43
CA ALA A 493 0.16 -8.44 -12.72
C ALA A 493 0.30 -8.66 -11.20
N VAL A 494 -0.21 -9.77 -10.66
CA VAL A 494 -0.15 -10.04 -9.21
C VAL A 494 1.23 -10.55 -8.81
N GLN A 495 1.87 -9.80 -7.91
CA GLN A 495 3.19 -10.09 -7.37
C GLN A 495 3.06 -10.84 -6.04
N ILE A 496 3.94 -11.82 -5.79
CA ILE A 496 4.04 -12.49 -4.49
C ILE A 496 5.33 -12.05 -3.83
N GLY A 497 5.19 -11.45 -2.66
CA GLY A 497 6.29 -11.04 -1.82
C GLY A 497 7.04 -12.19 -1.14
N ASP A 498 8.36 -12.06 -1.04
CA ASP A 498 9.26 -12.89 -0.23
C ASP A 498 10.09 -12.03 0.77
N PRO A 499 9.50 -11.61 1.90
CA PRO A 499 10.19 -10.80 2.90
C PRO A 499 11.45 -11.45 3.46
N ILE A 500 11.59 -12.79 3.40
CA ILE A 500 12.80 -13.45 3.90
C ILE A 500 13.98 -13.17 2.95
N THR A 501 13.75 -13.16 1.64
CA THR A 501 14.77 -12.79 0.67
C THR A 501 15.11 -11.31 0.79
N GLU A 502 14.12 -10.42 0.91
CA GLU A 502 14.38 -8.99 1.10
C GLU A 502 15.17 -8.69 2.38
N LYS A 503 14.90 -9.43 3.47
CA LYS A 503 15.65 -9.29 4.72
C LYS A 503 17.14 -9.58 4.54
N LYS A 504 17.49 -10.61 3.78
CA LYS A 504 18.90 -10.93 3.46
C LYS A 504 19.53 -9.83 2.60
N VAL A 505 18.78 -9.29 1.64
CA VAL A 505 19.23 -8.16 0.82
C VAL A 505 19.50 -6.95 1.69
N LEU A 506 18.58 -6.60 2.60
CA LEU A 506 18.73 -5.52 3.57
C LEU A 506 20.02 -5.67 4.38
N ASP A 507 20.23 -6.83 5.01
CA ASP A 507 21.39 -7.05 5.87
C ASP A 507 22.72 -6.99 5.06
N GLY A 508 22.75 -7.61 3.88
CA GLY A 508 23.91 -7.58 2.98
C GLY A 508 24.22 -6.18 2.46
N LEU A 509 23.18 -5.42 2.11
CA LEU A 509 23.30 -4.06 1.57
C LEU A 509 23.85 -3.10 2.62
N LEU A 510 23.34 -3.13 3.85
CA LEU A 510 23.86 -2.30 4.94
C LEU A 510 25.32 -2.66 5.26
N ALA A 511 25.67 -3.95 5.27
CA ALA A 511 27.05 -4.40 5.46
C ALA A 511 27.99 -3.96 4.32
N ALA A 512 27.51 -3.98 3.07
CA ALA A 512 28.27 -3.52 1.90
C ALA A 512 28.43 -1.99 1.89
N ARG A 513 27.39 -1.26 2.29
CA ARG A 513 27.39 0.20 2.45
C ARG A 513 28.44 0.62 3.47
N ASP A 514 28.44 0.02 4.66
CA ASP A 514 29.36 0.40 5.74
C ASP A 514 30.83 0.13 5.38
N LYS A 515 31.06 -0.83 4.48
CA LYS A 515 32.38 -1.11 3.86
C LYS A 515 32.69 -0.25 2.62
N ARG A 516 31.73 0.59 2.17
CA ARG A 516 31.83 1.49 1.01
C ARG A 516 32.14 0.77 -0.30
N LEU A 517 31.47 -0.35 -0.54
CA LEU A 517 31.78 -1.23 -1.67
C LEU A 517 31.12 -0.80 -2.99
N PHE A 518 30.07 0.01 -2.96
CA PHE A 518 29.35 0.50 -4.14
C PHE A 518 29.17 2.01 -4.09
N ARG A 519 28.84 2.61 -5.23
CA ARG A 519 28.68 4.07 -5.40
C ARG A 519 27.28 4.49 -5.85
N GLY A 520 26.55 3.60 -6.50
CA GLY A 520 25.16 3.79 -6.93
C GLY A 520 24.28 2.64 -6.47
N LEU A 521 23.01 2.93 -6.26
CA LEU A 521 22.02 1.98 -5.79
C LEU A 521 20.61 2.44 -6.19
N THR A 522 19.76 1.52 -6.60
CA THR A 522 18.31 1.75 -6.74
C THR A 522 17.55 0.44 -6.55
N ASP A 523 16.25 0.54 -6.27
CA ASP A 523 15.35 -0.61 -6.23
C ASP A 523 14.94 -1.06 -7.64
N CYS A 524 14.50 -2.30 -7.76
CA CYS A 524 13.80 -2.78 -8.95
C CYS A 524 12.30 -2.90 -8.66
N GLY A 525 11.57 -1.81 -8.89
CA GLY A 525 10.12 -1.74 -8.82
C GLY A 525 9.44 -1.83 -10.19
N ALA A 526 8.59 -0.84 -10.48
CA ALA A 526 7.84 -0.72 -11.73
C ALA A 526 8.76 -0.67 -12.96
N GLY A 527 8.48 -1.46 -14.00
CA GLY A 527 9.35 -1.61 -15.17
C GLY A 527 10.63 -2.44 -14.93
N GLY A 528 10.88 -2.92 -13.71
CA GLY A 528 11.95 -3.88 -13.44
C GLY A 528 13.36 -3.35 -13.72
N LEU A 529 14.16 -4.15 -14.43
CA LEU A 529 15.53 -3.77 -14.79
C LEU A 529 15.55 -2.61 -15.79
N SER A 530 14.50 -2.44 -16.59
CA SER A 530 14.42 -1.37 -17.58
C SER A 530 14.44 0.01 -16.95
N SER A 531 13.65 0.21 -15.88
CA SER A 531 13.67 1.45 -15.09
C SER A 531 14.96 1.54 -14.27
N ALA A 532 15.28 0.52 -13.47
CA ALA A 532 16.41 0.58 -12.54
C ALA A 532 17.76 0.87 -13.24
N VAL A 533 18.09 0.12 -14.29
CA VAL A 533 19.34 0.33 -15.04
C VAL A 533 19.23 1.57 -15.94
N GLY A 534 18.07 1.81 -16.54
CA GLY A 534 17.83 2.95 -17.42
C GLY A 534 17.98 4.30 -16.71
N GLU A 535 17.50 4.40 -15.48
CA GLU A 535 17.61 5.59 -14.63
C GLU A 535 19.03 5.77 -14.08
N MET A 536 19.64 4.72 -13.54
CA MET A 536 21.03 4.77 -13.08
C MET A 536 22.02 5.12 -14.20
N GLY A 537 21.72 4.68 -15.43
CA GLY A 537 22.53 4.91 -16.62
C GLY A 537 22.17 6.18 -17.40
N ALA A 538 21.21 6.99 -16.95
CA ALA A 538 20.64 8.08 -17.75
C ALA A 538 21.68 9.07 -18.30
N GLU A 539 22.72 9.40 -17.52
CA GLU A 539 23.77 10.35 -17.92
C GLU A 539 24.97 9.70 -18.65
N CYS A 540 25.13 8.38 -18.60
CA CYS A 540 26.35 7.70 -19.05
C CYS A 540 26.12 6.57 -20.08
N GLY A 541 25.04 5.80 -19.94
CA GLY A 541 24.72 4.62 -20.74
C GLY A 541 24.95 3.30 -19.99
N ALA A 542 24.48 2.19 -20.55
CA ALA A 542 24.58 0.88 -19.94
C ALA A 542 24.62 -0.24 -21.00
N GLU A 543 25.44 -1.25 -20.75
CA GLU A 543 25.48 -2.51 -21.49
C GLU A 543 25.09 -3.66 -20.56
N VAL A 544 24.05 -4.43 -20.93
CA VAL A 544 23.51 -5.54 -20.12
C VAL A 544 23.41 -6.82 -20.94
N ASP A 545 23.90 -7.92 -20.37
CA ASP A 545 23.76 -9.28 -20.89
C ASP A 545 22.64 -10.01 -20.11
N LEU A 546 21.47 -10.12 -20.74
CA LEU A 546 20.24 -10.65 -20.15
C LEU A 546 20.32 -12.15 -19.81
N ASP A 547 21.19 -12.92 -20.47
CA ASP A 547 21.42 -14.33 -20.16
C ASP A 547 22.16 -14.56 -18.84
N LEU A 548 22.75 -13.51 -18.24
CA LEU A 548 23.35 -13.56 -16.91
C LEU A 548 22.31 -13.35 -15.79
N VAL A 549 21.12 -12.84 -16.10
CA VAL A 549 20.10 -12.51 -15.08
C VAL A 549 19.57 -13.79 -14.42
N PRO A 550 19.61 -13.91 -13.08
CA PRO A 550 19.09 -15.10 -12.39
C PRO A 550 17.59 -15.29 -12.61
N LEU A 551 17.18 -16.44 -13.16
CA LEU A 551 15.77 -16.75 -13.44
C LEU A 551 15.15 -17.70 -12.41
N LYS A 552 13.85 -17.54 -12.13
CA LYS A 552 13.06 -18.50 -11.31
C LYS A 552 12.89 -19.83 -12.04
N TYR A 553 12.69 -19.78 -13.35
CA TYR A 553 12.51 -20.93 -14.25
C TYR A 553 12.96 -20.55 -15.67
N PRO A 554 13.37 -21.53 -16.50
CA PRO A 554 13.75 -21.27 -17.88
C PRO A 554 12.54 -20.87 -18.74
N GLY A 555 12.81 -20.19 -19.86
CA GLY A 555 11.81 -19.92 -20.91
C GLY A 555 11.14 -18.55 -20.86
N LEU A 556 11.72 -17.57 -20.16
CA LEU A 556 11.34 -16.16 -20.33
C LEU A 556 11.96 -15.62 -21.63
N SER A 557 11.22 -14.77 -22.36
CA SER A 557 11.79 -14.01 -23.48
C SER A 557 12.77 -12.92 -22.97
N PRO A 558 13.69 -12.41 -23.80
CA PRO A 558 14.58 -11.32 -23.39
C PRO A 558 13.83 -10.08 -22.86
N GLU A 559 12.70 -9.75 -23.48
CA GLU A 559 11.80 -8.69 -23.03
C GLU A 559 11.22 -9.00 -21.64
N GLU A 560 10.67 -10.20 -21.44
CA GLU A 560 10.11 -10.61 -20.14
C GLU A 560 11.17 -10.56 -19.03
N ILE A 561 12.42 -10.91 -19.31
CA ILE A 561 13.53 -10.79 -18.34
C ILE A 561 13.78 -9.33 -17.98
N TRP A 562 13.75 -8.45 -18.98
CA TRP A 562 14.10 -7.04 -18.84
C TRP A 562 13.05 -6.23 -18.08
N ILE A 563 11.76 -6.43 -18.40
CA ILE A 563 10.64 -5.65 -17.81
C ILE A 563 9.96 -6.34 -16.63
N SER A 564 10.37 -7.55 -16.26
CA SER A 564 9.83 -8.25 -15.10
C SER A 564 9.90 -7.37 -13.86
N GLU A 565 8.79 -7.28 -13.13
CA GLU A 565 8.66 -6.59 -11.83
C GLU A 565 8.74 -7.59 -10.66
N ALA A 566 9.51 -8.67 -10.84
CA ALA A 566 9.82 -9.60 -9.75
C ALA A 566 10.39 -8.83 -8.54
N GLN A 567 9.90 -9.20 -7.36
CA GLN A 567 10.11 -8.47 -6.12
C GLN A 567 11.49 -8.77 -5.50
N GLU A 568 11.82 -8.04 -4.42
CA GLU A 568 13.03 -8.22 -3.61
C GLU A 568 14.35 -8.06 -4.38
N ARG A 569 14.38 -7.24 -5.44
CA ARG A 569 15.56 -6.97 -6.26
C ARG A 569 16.05 -5.54 -6.09
N MET A 570 17.37 -5.37 -6.06
CA MET A 570 18.05 -4.08 -6.10
C MET A 570 19.15 -4.12 -7.18
N VAL A 571 19.54 -2.96 -7.70
CA VAL A 571 20.67 -2.81 -8.64
C VAL A 571 21.72 -1.88 -8.04
N LEU A 572 22.97 -2.33 -8.04
CA LEU A 572 24.13 -1.59 -7.54
C LEU A 572 25.08 -1.22 -8.68
N GLY A 573 25.66 -0.02 -8.59
CA GLY A 573 26.82 0.40 -9.36
C GLY A 573 28.09 0.18 -8.56
N VAL A 574 28.85 -0.85 -8.92
CA VAL A 574 29.99 -1.34 -8.13
C VAL A 574 31.32 -1.08 -8.86
N PRO A 575 32.28 -0.38 -8.23
CA PRO A 575 33.65 -0.31 -8.76
C PRO A 575 34.20 -1.71 -9.04
N PRO A 576 34.81 -1.98 -10.21
CA PRO A 576 35.33 -3.31 -10.54
C PRO A 576 36.28 -3.89 -9.48
N GLU A 577 37.10 -3.06 -8.85
CA GLU A 577 38.02 -3.44 -7.78
C GLU A 577 37.33 -3.93 -6.49
N ASN A 578 36.05 -3.60 -6.30
CA ASN A 578 35.25 -3.97 -5.13
C ASN A 578 34.29 -5.13 -5.39
N LEU A 579 34.16 -5.60 -6.64
CA LEU A 579 33.13 -6.56 -7.05
C LEU A 579 33.16 -7.84 -6.20
N ASP A 580 34.32 -8.49 -6.09
CA ASP A 580 34.47 -9.75 -5.33
C ASP A 580 34.14 -9.56 -3.85
N ALA A 581 34.56 -8.42 -3.27
CA ALA A 581 34.26 -8.10 -1.88
C ALA A 581 32.76 -7.83 -1.67
N CYS A 582 32.09 -7.23 -2.64
CA CYS A 582 30.66 -6.96 -2.62
C CYS A 582 29.85 -8.27 -2.69
N ILE A 583 30.17 -9.14 -3.65
CA ILE A 583 29.55 -10.47 -3.80
C ILE A 583 29.74 -11.29 -2.52
N ALA A 584 30.94 -11.30 -1.95
CA ALA A 584 31.23 -12.04 -0.71
C ALA A 584 30.39 -11.57 0.50
N VAL A 585 29.96 -10.30 0.53
CA VAL A 585 29.05 -9.80 1.58
C VAL A 585 27.64 -10.38 1.41
N PHE A 586 27.08 -10.35 0.21
CA PHE A 586 25.75 -10.91 -0.05
C PHE A 586 25.73 -12.44 0.11
N ASP A 587 26.78 -13.14 -0.32
CA ASP A 587 26.94 -14.58 -0.13
C ASP A 587 26.92 -14.96 1.36
N ALA A 588 27.53 -14.15 2.23
CA ALA A 588 27.55 -14.40 3.68
C ALA A 588 26.15 -14.32 4.31
N GLU A 589 25.27 -13.47 3.76
CA GLU A 589 23.86 -13.36 4.16
C GLU A 589 22.94 -14.33 3.40
N GLY A 590 23.48 -15.10 2.46
CA GLY A 590 22.72 -16.02 1.62
C GLY A 590 21.79 -15.32 0.62
N ALA A 591 22.14 -14.09 0.22
CA ALA A 591 21.49 -13.33 -0.84
C ALA A 591 22.23 -13.52 -2.17
N THR A 592 21.50 -13.70 -3.27
CA THR A 592 22.12 -13.82 -4.60
C THR A 592 22.64 -12.46 -5.04
N ALA A 593 23.88 -12.40 -5.56
CA ALA A 593 24.44 -11.22 -6.21
C ALA A 593 25.04 -11.62 -7.56
N THR A 594 24.67 -10.95 -8.65
CA THR A 594 25.08 -11.34 -10.01
C THR A 594 25.45 -10.12 -10.84
N ALA A 595 26.66 -10.14 -11.42
CA ALA A 595 27.09 -9.11 -12.35
C ALA A 595 26.42 -9.38 -13.71
N ILE A 596 25.67 -8.42 -14.23
CA ILE A 596 24.88 -8.56 -15.46
C ILE A 596 25.33 -7.61 -16.57
N GLY A 597 26.29 -6.74 -16.29
CA GLY A 597 26.69 -5.71 -17.25
C GLY A 597 27.58 -4.63 -16.63
N HIS A 598 27.71 -3.52 -17.35
CA HIS A 598 28.46 -2.35 -16.89
C HIS A 598 27.85 -1.05 -17.41
N PHE A 599 28.03 0.02 -16.64
CA PHE A 599 27.72 1.37 -17.09
C PHE A 599 28.79 1.85 -18.07
N THR A 600 28.39 2.54 -19.13
CA THR A 600 29.28 2.98 -20.21
C THR A 600 29.42 4.50 -20.24
N ASP A 601 30.22 5.06 -21.16
CA ASP A 601 30.32 6.50 -21.45
C ASP A 601 29.67 6.88 -22.80
N THR A 602 28.87 5.96 -23.36
CA THR A 602 28.35 6.07 -24.73
C THR A 602 27.06 6.87 -24.85
N GLY A 603 26.35 7.08 -23.74
CA GLY A 603 24.99 7.63 -23.70
C GLY A 603 23.94 6.68 -24.28
N ARG A 604 24.24 5.37 -24.41
CA ARG A 604 23.34 4.37 -25.01
C ARG A 604 22.97 3.27 -24.03
N LEU A 605 21.75 2.76 -24.15
CA LEU A 605 21.29 1.52 -23.51
C LEU A 605 21.37 0.38 -24.53
N VAL A 606 22.22 -0.61 -24.26
CA VAL A 606 22.46 -1.75 -25.12
C VAL A 606 22.17 -3.04 -24.37
N LEU A 607 21.24 -3.83 -24.90
CA LEU A 607 20.85 -5.12 -24.32
C LEU A 607 21.27 -6.26 -25.24
N ARG A 608 21.85 -7.32 -24.67
CA ARG A 608 22.19 -8.55 -25.38
C ARG A 608 21.57 -9.75 -24.69
N TYR A 609 21.26 -10.78 -25.45
CA TYR A 609 20.89 -12.10 -24.92
C TYR A 609 21.59 -13.15 -25.78
N GLU A 610 22.44 -13.98 -25.16
CA GLU A 610 23.28 -14.96 -25.84
C GLU A 610 24.14 -14.32 -26.96
N GLY A 611 24.63 -13.10 -26.71
CA GLY A 611 25.42 -12.29 -27.64
C GLY A 611 24.64 -11.61 -28.77
N VAL A 612 23.33 -11.87 -28.91
CA VAL A 612 22.46 -11.23 -29.90
C VAL A 612 21.94 -9.90 -29.36
N LEU A 613 22.04 -8.82 -30.15
CA LEU A 613 21.54 -7.49 -29.80
C LEU A 613 20.01 -7.48 -29.73
N GLN A 614 19.47 -7.18 -28.55
CA GLN A 614 18.02 -7.12 -28.29
C GLN A 614 17.49 -5.70 -28.25
N ALA A 615 18.29 -4.72 -27.83
CA ALA A 615 17.92 -3.30 -27.85
C ALA A 615 19.16 -2.42 -27.99
N ASP A 616 19.00 -1.27 -28.67
CA ASP A 616 20.04 -0.24 -28.80
C ASP A 616 19.40 1.16 -28.86
N MET A 617 19.28 1.78 -27.69
CA MET A 617 18.53 3.02 -27.48
C MET A 617 19.45 4.18 -27.08
N ASP A 618 19.06 5.37 -27.51
CA ASP A 618 19.65 6.63 -27.04
C ASP A 618 19.03 7.01 -25.67
N MET A 619 19.86 7.20 -24.64
CA MET A 619 19.38 7.51 -23.29
C MET A 619 18.67 8.87 -23.23
N HIS A 620 19.10 9.84 -24.04
CA HIS A 620 18.47 11.15 -24.07
C HIS A 620 17.04 11.06 -24.64
N PHE A 621 16.82 10.32 -25.73
CA PHE A 621 15.47 10.08 -26.24
C PHE A 621 14.61 9.27 -25.25
N LEU A 622 15.18 8.28 -24.57
CA LEU A 622 14.46 7.50 -23.57
C LEU A 622 13.88 8.38 -22.45
N HIS A 623 14.65 9.34 -21.95
CA HIS A 623 14.24 10.17 -20.79
C HIS A 623 13.58 11.50 -21.17
N GLU A 624 13.99 12.13 -22.27
CA GLU A 624 13.55 13.48 -22.67
C GLU A 624 12.68 13.48 -23.94
N GLY A 625 12.43 12.30 -24.54
CA GLY A 625 11.66 12.17 -25.79
C GLY A 625 10.15 12.22 -25.64
N ASN A 626 9.61 12.09 -24.42
CA ASN A 626 8.17 12.05 -24.19
C ASN A 626 7.49 13.42 -24.47
N PRO A 627 6.47 13.52 -25.35
CA PRO A 627 5.77 14.77 -25.59
C PRO A 627 4.99 15.30 -24.37
N ARG A 628 5.20 16.57 -24.01
CA ARG A 628 4.43 17.23 -22.93
C ARG A 628 3.03 17.60 -23.40
N GLN A 629 2.01 17.02 -22.77
CA GLN A 629 0.61 17.34 -23.04
C GLN A 629 0.17 18.65 -22.38
N THR A 630 -0.82 19.30 -23.01
CA THR A 630 -1.58 20.40 -22.40
C THR A 630 -3.01 19.94 -22.12
N ARG A 631 -3.46 20.05 -20.86
CA ARG A 631 -4.79 19.62 -20.42
C ARG A 631 -5.59 20.80 -19.88
N GLN A 632 -6.90 20.75 -20.07
CA GLN A 632 -7.84 21.75 -19.54
C GLN A 632 -8.36 21.27 -18.20
N ALA A 633 -8.37 22.16 -17.21
CA ALA A 633 -8.91 21.93 -15.89
C ALA A 633 -9.97 22.97 -15.56
N SER A 634 -10.97 22.57 -14.80
CA SER A 634 -12.04 23.44 -14.30
C SER A 634 -12.46 22.93 -12.94
N TRP A 635 -12.78 23.80 -11.99
CA TRP A 635 -13.36 23.38 -10.72
C TRP A 635 -14.44 24.36 -10.30
N ASP A 636 -15.66 23.84 -10.19
CA ASP A 636 -16.77 24.57 -9.61
C ASP A 636 -17.01 24.01 -8.21
N THR A 637 -17.10 24.90 -7.22
CA THR A 637 -17.50 24.50 -5.86
C THR A 637 -18.87 23.83 -5.93
N PRO A 638 -19.02 22.61 -5.38
CA PRO A 638 -20.30 21.92 -5.36
C PRO A 638 -21.39 22.77 -4.70
N ASP A 639 -22.54 22.90 -5.38
CA ASP A 639 -23.72 23.60 -4.85
C ASP A 639 -24.53 22.64 -3.95
N ILE A 640 -23.96 22.32 -2.78
CA ILE A 640 -24.61 21.48 -1.76
C ILE A 640 -25.09 22.40 -0.62
N PRO A 641 -26.40 22.43 -0.31
CA PRO A 641 -26.92 23.26 0.77
C PRO A 641 -26.23 22.96 2.10
N THR A 642 -25.92 24.01 2.87
CA THR A 642 -25.46 23.81 4.26
C THR A 642 -26.65 23.35 5.11
N PRO A 643 -26.61 22.14 5.69
CA PRO A 643 -27.70 21.64 6.50
C PRO A 643 -27.78 22.42 7.83
N GLU A 644 -28.99 22.57 8.34
CA GLU A 644 -29.19 23.10 9.69
C GLU A 644 -28.88 21.98 10.70
N VAL A 645 -27.95 22.23 11.62
CA VAL A 645 -27.50 21.23 12.59
C VAL A 645 -28.46 21.24 13.77
N PRO A 646 -29.22 20.16 14.01
CA PRO A 646 -30.20 20.14 15.09
C PRO A 646 -29.52 20.13 16.47
N GLU A 647 -30.19 20.71 17.46
CA GLU A 647 -29.88 20.42 18.86
C GLU A 647 -30.22 18.94 19.13
N LEU A 648 -29.24 18.17 19.59
CA LEU A 648 -29.44 16.74 19.85
C LEU A 648 -30.24 16.53 21.13
N ASN A 649 -31.24 15.65 21.07
CA ASN A 649 -32.04 15.29 22.24
C ASN A 649 -31.25 14.50 23.28
N ASP A 650 -30.31 13.66 22.83
CA ASP A 650 -29.44 12.84 23.67
C ASP A 650 -28.02 12.83 23.10
N PRO A 651 -27.21 13.85 23.41
CA PRO A 651 -25.82 13.92 22.98
C PRO A 651 -24.97 12.75 23.48
N GLY A 652 -25.34 12.13 24.61
CA GLY A 652 -24.63 10.98 25.17
C GLY A 652 -24.80 9.73 24.30
N ALA A 653 -26.01 9.45 23.85
CA ALA A 653 -26.27 8.38 22.89
C ALA A 653 -25.56 8.63 21.54
N THR A 654 -25.52 9.89 21.07
CA THR A 654 -24.77 10.25 19.86
C THR A 654 -23.28 10.02 20.02
N LEU A 655 -22.68 10.39 21.16
CA LEU A 655 -21.27 10.11 21.45
C LEU A 655 -20.97 8.61 21.42
N LEU A 656 -21.79 7.78 22.09
CA LEU A 656 -21.63 6.32 22.06
C LEU A 656 -21.76 5.76 20.64
N ALA A 657 -22.69 6.30 19.83
CA ALA A 657 -22.83 5.90 18.44
C ALA A 657 -21.60 6.26 17.59
N LEU A 658 -21.04 7.47 17.77
CA LEU A 658 -19.81 7.91 17.10
C LEU A 658 -18.61 7.05 17.49
N LEU A 659 -18.42 6.76 18.77
CA LEU A 659 -17.36 5.85 19.26
C LEU A 659 -17.49 4.44 18.66
N GLY A 660 -18.71 4.02 18.32
CA GLY A 660 -18.98 2.77 17.61
C GLY A 660 -18.91 2.87 16.09
N ARG A 661 -18.48 3.98 15.48
CA ARG A 661 -18.31 4.04 14.02
C ARG A 661 -16.93 3.52 13.63
N PRO A 662 -16.78 2.69 12.58
CA PRO A 662 -15.49 2.10 12.22
C PRO A 662 -14.32 3.11 12.06
N THR A 663 -14.57 4.33 11.56
CA THR A 663 -13.53 5.38 11.47
C THR A 663 -13.01 5.80 12.85
N VAL A 664 -13.85 5.83 13.89
CA VAL A 664 -13.48 6.27 15.26
C VAL A 664 -13.14 5.09 16.17
N ALA A 665 -13.92 4.01 16.13
CA ALA A 665 -13.84 2.84 17.00
C ALA A 665 -12.44 2.23 17.12
N ASN A 666 -12.22 1.44 18.16
CA ASN A 666 -10.92 0.84 18.47
C ASN A 666 -10.32 0.06 17.27
N LYS A 667 -9.07 0.38 16.91
CA LYS A 667 -8.31 -0.28 15.83
C LYS A 667 -7.44 -1.45 16.31
N GLU A 668 -7.59 -1.88 17.57
CA GLU A 668 -6.76 -2.88 18.24
C GLU A 668 -6.62 -4.20 17.47
N TRP A 669 -7.68 -4.66 16.79
CA TRP A 669 -7.61 -5.90 16.01
C TRP A 669 -6.64 -5.80 14.81
N ILE A 670 -6.44 -4.61 14.26
CA ILE A 670 -5.42 -4.33 13.23
C ILE A 670 -4.06 -4.18 13.93
N ILE A 671 -3.97 -3.25 14.88
CA ILE A 671 -2.72 -2.85 15.53
C ILE A 671 -2.01 -4.05 16.15
N ARG A 672 -2.72 -4.92 16.90
CA ARG A 672 -2.10 -6.05 17.61
C ARG A 672 -1.57 -7.16 16.72
N GLN A 673 -1.85 -7.12 15.43
CA GLN A 673 -1.26 -8.05 14.49
C GLN A 673 0.16 -7.67 14.12
N TYR A 674 0.49 -6.38 14.17
CA TYR A 674 1.80 -5.86 13.80
C TYR A 674 2.77 -5.87 14.99
N ASP A 675 4.06 -6.02 14.70
CA ASP A 675 5.11 -5.74 15.67
C ASP A 675 5.28 -4.22 15.86
N HIS A 676 5.43 -3.78 17.10
CA HIS A 676 5.64 -2.37 17.49
C HIS A 676 6.93 -2.15 18.31
N GLU A 677 7.68 -3.21 18.60
CA GLU A 677 8.73 -3.24 19.62
C GLU A 677 10.08 -3.67 19.07
N VAL A 678 10.11 -4.38 17.94
CA VAL A 678 11.34 -4.80 17.28
C VAL A 678 12.24 -3.59 17.02
N GLN A 679 13.55 -3.80 17.20
CA GLN A 679 14.58 -2.75 17.24
C GLN A 679 14.58 -1.86 18.49
N GLY A 680 13.59 -1.93 19.39
CA GLY A 680 13.61 -1.32 20.72
C GLY A 680 13.55 0.21 20.72
N GLN A 681 12.87 0.82 19.75
CA GLN A 681 12.86 2.28 19.54
C GLN A 681 11.59 2.98 20.05
N ARG A 682 10.55 2.24 20.45
CA ARG A 682 9.24 2.81 20.81
C ARG A 682 9.34 3.69 22.08
N VAL A 683 8.89 4.94 21.97
CA VAL A 683 8.63 5.85 23.11
C VAL A 683 7.13 6.03 23.32
N ILE A 684 6.41 6.41 22.26
CA ILE A 684 4.95 6.41 22.17
C ILE A 684 4.58 5.49 21.00
N GLY A 685 3.71 4.52 21.24
CA GLY A 685 3.22 3.62 20.18
C GLY A 685 1.84 4.01 19.68
N PRO A 686 1.22 3.21 18.81
CA PRO A 686 -0.10 3.52 18.25
C PRO A 686 -1.21 3.48 19.29
N THR A 687 -1.04 2.73 20.38
CA THR A 687 -1.91 2.80 21.55
C THR A 687 -1.18 3.29 22.80
N SER A 688 -1.93 3.96 23.66
CA SER A 688 -1.50 4.60 24.90
C SER A 688 -2.49 4.32 26.04
N GLY A 689 -2.21 4.82 27.24
CA GLY A 689 -3.07 4.66 28.41
C GLY A 689 -2.70 3.51 29.34
N VAL A 690 -3.41 3.42 30.47
CA VAL A 690 -3.13 2.48 31.57
C VAL A 690 -3.20 1.02 31.11
N ARG A 691 -4.08 0.71 30.15
CA ARG A 691 -4.26 -0.63 29.59
C ARG A 691 -3.77 -0.75 28.14
N ASN A 692 -3.12 0.29 27.62
CA ASN A 692 -2.63 0.36 26.23
C ASN A 692 -3.78 0.12 25.21
N ASP A 693 -4.93 0.72 25.49
CA ASP A 693 -6.23 0.57 24.81
C ASP A 693 -6.85 1.92 24.37
N GLY A 694 -6.15 3.03 24.57
CA GLY A 694 -6.49 4.32 23.98
C GLY A 694 -5.72 4.58 22.69
N PRO A 695 -6.28 5.32 21.72
CA PRO A 695 -5.52 5.77 20.56
C PRO A 695 -4.40 6.73 20.97
N SER A 696 -3.40 6.89 20.12
CA SER A 696 -2.38 7.94 20.25
C SER A 696 -2.46 8.85 19.04
N ASP A 697 -2.26 10.15 19.24
CA ASP A 697 -2.28 11.15 18.16
C ASP A 697 -1.16 10.90 17.14
N GLY A 698 0.05 10.78 17.65
CA GLY A 698 1.25 10.48 16.89
C GLY A 698 2.15 9.54 17.68
N VAL A 699 3.04 8.85 16.97
CA VAL A 699 4.02 7.95 17.57
C VAL A 699 5.36 8.62 17.69
N VAL A 700 6.16 8.17 18.67
CA VAL A 700 7.51 8.71 18.90
C VAL A 700 8.50 7.56 18.94
N LEU A 701 9.51 7.64 18.10
CA LEU A 701 10.64 6.73 18.04
C LEU A 701 11.88 7.37 18.68
N HIS A 702 12.78 6.54 19.19
CA HIS A 702 14.12 6.89 19.67
C HIS A 702 15.18 6.17 18.82
N PRO A 703 15.50 6.69 17.60
CA PRO A 703 16.30 5.94 16.63
C PRO A 703 17.76 5.70 17.03
N LEU A 704 18.34 6.61 17.82
CA LEU A 704 19.74 6.56 18.25
C LEU A 704 19.83 6.48 19.79
N PRO A 705 20.34 5.38 20.37
CA PRO A 705 20.40 5.19 21.83
C PRO A 705 21.18 6.29 22.58
N ASP A 706 22.22 6.84 21.97
CA ASP A 706 23.08 7.89 22.57
C ASP A 706 22.54 9.32 22.36
N SER A 707 21.48 9.49 21.57
CA SER A 707 20.82 10.78 21.39
C SER A 707 19.74 11.00 22.45
N LYS A 708 19.42 12.25 22.75
CA LYS A 708 18.17 12.59 23.46
C LYS A 708 17.00 12.77 22.50
N LYS A 709 17.27 13.00 21.22
CA LYS A 709 16.25 13.32 20.24
C LYS A 709 15.44 12.08 19.88
N GLY A 710 14.20 12.31 19.50
CA GLY A 710 13.31 11.32 18.92
C GLY A 710 12.72 11.80 17.60
N ALA A 711 12.01 10.91 16.92
CA ALA A 711 11.26 11.20 15.71
C ALA A 711 9.77 10.97 15.97
N ALA A 712 8.97 12.03 15.89
CA ALA A 712 7.53 11.96 15.98
C ALA A 712 6.92 11.79 14.58
N ILE A 713 5.98 10.87 14.43
CA ILE A 713 5.29 10.58 13.17
C ILE A 713 3.79 10.77 13.38
N GLY A 714 3.16 11.54 12.49
CA GLY A 714 1.72 11.81 12.50
C GLY A 714 1.15 11.69 11.10
N VAL A 715 -0.15 11.40 11.02
CA VAL A 715 -0.88 11.24 9.77
C VAL A 715 -2.13 12.13 9.82
N GLY A 716 -2.51 12.72 8.70
CA GLY A 716 -3.77 13.46 8.56
C GLY A 716 -4.45 13.14 7.24
N ALA A 717 -5.74 12.83 7.30
CA ALA A 717 -6.55 12.52 6.14
C ALA A 717 -8.05 12.54 6.46
N ASN A 718 -8.88 12.78 5.45
CA ASN A 718 -10.31 12.63 5.59
C ASN A 718 -10.97 12.13 4.29
N ALA A 719 -11.87 11.17 4.42
CA ALA A 719 -12.53 10.51 3.28
C ALA A 719 -13.63 11.35 2.58
N ARG A 720 -14.02 12.49 3.15
CA ARG A 720 -15.22 13.25 2.74
C ARG A 720 -14.91 14.67 2.29
N TYR A 721 -13.89 15.31 2.87
CA TYR A 721 -13.60 16.73 2.63
C TYR A 721 -13.33 17.04 1.15
N GLY A 722 -12.62 16.16 0.44
CA GLY A 722 -12.24 16.39 -0.95
C GLY A 722 -13.41 16.51 -1.93
N ARG A 723 -14.58 15.94 -1.59
CA ARG A 723 -15.81 16.11 -2.38
C ARG A 723 -16.42 17.49 -2.24
N LEU A 724 -16.26 18.12 -1.09
CA LEU A 724 -16.84 19.43 -0.76
C LEU A 724 -15.88 20.56 -1.16
N ASP A 725 -14.62 20.44 -0.76
CA ASP A 725 -13.61 21.47 -0.96
C ASP A 725 -12.19 20.88 -0.93
N PRO A 726 -11.60 20.56 -2.10
CA PRO A 726 -10.27 19.95 -2.20
C PRO A 726 -9.15 20.79 -1.59
N ARG A 727 -9.30 22.13 -1.60
CA ARG A 727 -8.31 23.02 -1.01
C ARG A 727 -8.42 22.99 0.52
N ALA A 728 -9.63 23.08 1.05
CA ALA A 728 -9.87 22.96 2.49
C ALA A 728 -9.42 21.59 3.02
N MET A 729 -9.67 20.52 2.27
CA MET A 729 -9.18 19.18 2.58
C MET A 729 -7.67 19.19 2.77
N ALA A 730 -6.91 19.73 1.81
CA ALA A 730 -5.46 19.79 1.91
C ALA A 730 -5.00 20.60 3.13
N GLU A 731 -5.62 21.75 3.38
CA GLU A 731 -5.31 22.59 4.55
C GLU A 731 -5.60 21.84 5.87
N ALA A 732 -6.72 21.11 5.96
CA ALA A 732 -7.11 20.36 7.15
C ALA A 732 -6.25 19.11 7.39
N CYS A 733 -5.92 18.34 6.35
CA CYS A 733 -5.09 17.14 6.48
C CYS A 733 -3.66 17.49 6.91
N ILE A 734 -3.11 18.61 6.42
CA ILE A 734 -1.80 19.12 6.88
C ILE A 734 -1.88 19.58 8.33
N ASP A 735 -2.92 20.32 8.71
CA ASP A 735 -3.13 20.74 10.09
C ASP A 735 -3.23 19.55 11.05
N GLU A 736 -3.99 18.51 10.70
CA GLU A 736 -4.12 17.29 11.49
C GLU A 736 -2.79 16.53 11.64
N ALA A 737 -2.06 16.30 10.54
CA ALA A 737 -0.75 15.65 10.63
C ALA A 737 0.22 16.44 11.54
N LEU A 738 0.15 17.78 11.51
CA LEU A 738 0.93 18.64 12.41
C LEU A 738 0.42 18.60 13.86
N ARG A 739 -0.89 18.60 14.08
CA ARG A 739 -1.47 18.45 15.42
C ARG A 739 -1.02 17.15 16.06
N ASN A 740 -1.02 16.05 15.31
CA ASN A 740 -0.56 14.75 15.80
C ASN A 740 0.90 14.77 16.28
N VAL A 741 1.83 15.28 15.48
CA VAL A 741 3.24 15.37 15.92
C VAL A 741 3.47 16.39 17.03
N VAL A 742 2.74 17.52 17.03
CA VAL A 742 2.85 18.54 18.10
C VAL A 742 2.26 18.02 19.41
N ALA A 743 1.12 17.34 19.38
CA ALA A 743 0.50 16.71 20.56
C ALA A 743 1.44 15.69 21.22
N ALA A 744 2.19 14.94 20.40
CA ALA A 744 3.24 14.03 20.85
C ALA A 744 4.51 14.71 21.39
N GLY A 745 4.64 16.03 21.19
CA GLY A 745 5.75 16.88 21.65
C GLY A 745 6.80 17.24 20.58
N GLY A 746 6.61 16.80 19.33
CA GLY A 746 7.47 17.13 18.19
C GLY A 746 7.61 18.64 17.96
N ASP A 747 8.75 19.07 17.43
CA ASP A 747 9.03 20.47 17.11
C ASP A 747 8.40 20.84 15.76
N PRO A 748 7.35 21.69 15.71
CA PRO A 748 6.72 22.09 14.45
C PRO A 748 7.68 22.82 13.51
N ALA A 749 8.75 23.45 14.01
CA ALA A 749 9.75 24.12 13.18
C ALA A 749 10.74 23.15 12.50
N HIS A 750 10.75 21.89 12.95
CA HIS A 750 11.58 20.79 12.45
C HIS A 750 10.71 19.62 11.97
N THR A 751 9.61 19.95 11.31
CA THR A 751 8.68 19.00 10.71
C THR A 751 8.80 19.04 9.19
N SER A 752 8.84 17.87 8.56
CA SER A 752 8.69 17.66 7.11
C SER A 752 7.41 16.90 6.78
N LEU A 753 6.90 17.10 5.57
CA LEU A 753 5.68 16.48 5.07
C LEU A 753 5.94 15.52 3.90
N LEU A 754 5.04 14.56 3.76
CA LEU A 754 4.85 13.80 2.53
C LEU A 754 3.41 13.97 2.04
N ASP A 755 3.27 14.18 0.73
CA ASP A 755 1.99 14.35 0.03
C ASP A 755 1.64 13.12 -0.83
N ASN A 756 0.50 12.49 -0.53
CA ASN A 756 0.07 11.28 -1.23
C ASN A 756 -1.34 11.47 -1.82
N PHE A 757 -1.39 11.85 -3.10
CA PHE A 757 -2.61 12.16 -3.84
C PHE A 757 -3.25 10.89 -4.44
N SER A 758 -4.52 10.61 -4.12
CA SER A 758 -5.31 9.58 -4.81
C SER A 758 -6.54 10.20 -5.47
N TRP A 759 -6.59 10.15 -6.80
CA TRP A 759 -7.64 10.76 -7.61
C TRP A 759 -8.22 9.79 -8.63
N GLY A 760 -9.43 10.10 -9.10
CA GLY A 760 -10.02 9.49 -10.28
C GLY A 760 -9.30 9.86 -11.59
N ASN A 761 -9.96 9.71 -12.73
CA ASN A 761 -9.39 9.98 -14.05
C ASN A 761 -9.26 11.49 -14.31
N CYS A 762 -8.04 12.00 -14.20
CA CYS A 762 -7.66 13.42 -14.39
C CYS A 762 -7.61 13.88 -15.86
N ASN A 763 -8.02 13.05 -16.82
CA ASN A 763 -8.34 13.56 -18.17
C ASN A 763 -9.67 14.33 -18.19
N LYS A 764 -10.51 14.17 -17.17
CA LYS A 764 -11.73 14.98 -17.02
C LYS A 764 -11.39 16.32 -16.34
N PRO A 765 -11.83 17.47 -16.92
CA PRO A 765 -11.45 18.80 -16.42
C PRO A 765 -11.80 19.06 -14.96
N ASP A 766 -12.95 18.58 -14.49
CA ASP A 766 -13.44 18.70 -13.11
C ASP A 766 -12.50 18.05 -12.09
N ARG A 767 -12.04 16.83 -12.41
CA ARG A 767 -11.13 16.06 -11.53
C ARG A 767 -9.72 16.62 -11.54
N LEU A 768 -9.25 17.11 -12.69
CA LEU A 768 -7.97 17.81 -12.74
C LEU A 768 -8.02 19.15 -11.98
N GLY A 769 -9.14 19.88 -12.09
CA GLY A 769 -9.33 21.13 -11.35
C GLY A 769 -9.33 20.92 -9.83
N SER A 770 -9.96 19.85 -9.34
CA SER A 770 -9.95 19.52 -7.91
C SER A 770 -8.55 19.17 -7.40
N LEU A 771 -7.76 18.43 -8.21
CA LEU A 771 -6.35 18.14 -7.93
C LEU A 771 -5.51 19.42 -7.83
N VAL A 772 -5.69 20.36 -8.78
CA VAL A 772 -5.01 21.67 -8.76
C VAL A 772 -5.35 22.46 -7.50
N HIS A 773 -6.62 22.45 -7.06
CA HIS A 773 -7.04 23.12 -5.83
C HIS A 773 -6.40 22.51 -4.57
N ALA A 774 -6.31 21.18 -4.49
CA ALA A 774 -5.65 20.49 -3.40
C ALA A 774 -4.15 20.81 -3.36
N ALA A 775 -3.46 20.79 -4.50
CA ALA A 775 -2.04 21.16 -4.60
C ALA A 775 -1.78 22.63 -4.21
N LYS A 776 -2.68 23.56 -4.60
CA LYS A 776 -2.63 24.96 -4.15
C LYS A 776 -2.84 25.09 -2.63
N GLY A 777 -3.70 24.26 -2.03
CA GLY A 777 -3.88 24.17 -0.57
C GLY A 777 -2.64 23.65 0.16
N CYS A 778 -1.97 22.66 -0.41
CA CYS A 778 -0.70 22.14 0.09
C CYS A 778 0.39 23.22 0.12
N TYR A 779 0.56 23.96 -0.99
CA TYR A 779 1.52 25.08 -1.05
C TYR A 779 1.21 26.15 0.00
N ALA A 780 -0.05 26.60 0.10
CA ALA A 780 -0.42 27.65 1.05
C ALA A 780 -0.14 27.25 2.51
N SER A 781 -0.48 26.01 2.87
CA SER A 781 -0.28 25.50 4.23
C SER A 781 1.19 25.30 4.56
N ALA A 782 1.96 24.67 3.66
CA ALA A 782 3.40 24.46 3.84
C ALA A 782 4.15 25.79 4.02
N MET A 783 3.82 26.81 3.22
CA MET A 783 4.44 28.13 3.33
C MET A 783 4.08 28.85 4.64
N ALA A 784 2.81 28.75 5.07
CA ALA A 784 2.37 29.38 6.31
C ALA A 784 2.95 28.71 7.56
N LEU A 785 2.95 27.37 7.59
CA LEU A 785 3.42 26.55 8.72
C LEU A 785 4.95 26.44 8.74
N GLY A 786 5.61 26.76 7.62
CA GLY A 786 7.06 26.68 7.50
C GLY A 786 7.58 25.25 7.35
N THR A 787 6.78 24.37 6.76
CA THR A 787 6.93 22.90 6.77
C THR A 787 7.12 22.38 5.35
N PRO A 788 8.35 21.98 4.95
CA PRO A 788 8.62 21.52 3.58
C PRO A 788 8.08 20.11 3.30
N PHE A 789 7.73 19.85 2.05
CA PHE A 789 7.53 18.50 1.52
C PHE A 789 8.88 17.89 1.13
N ILE A 790 9.17 16.67 1.57
CA ILE A 790 10.45 16.00 1.27
C ILE A 790 10.32 14.87 0.27
N SER A 791 9.12 14.28 0.18
CA SER A 791 8.76 13.20 -0.73
C SER A 791 7.25 13.17 -0.90
N GLY A 792 6.74 12.34 -1.80
CA GLY A 792 5.32 12.18 -2.07
C GLY A 792 5.06 11.12 -3.14
N LYS A 793 3.78 10.93 -3.48
CA LYS A 793 3.32 10.09 -4.58
C LYS A 793 1.94 10.53 -5.07
N ASP A 794 1.64 10.25 -6.33
CA ASP A 794 0.30 10.32 -6.86
C ASP A 794 -0.15 8.96 -7.43
N SER A 795 -1.43 8.66 -7.20
CA SER A 795 -2.17 7.55 -7.79
C SER A 795 -3.41 8.12 -8.47
N LEU A 796 -3.44 8.03 -9.80
CA LEU A 796 -4.52 8.57 -10.62
C LEU A 796 -5.33 7.42 -11.24
N ASN A 797 -6.47 7.75 -11.85
CA ASN A 797 -7.37 6.76 -12.46
C ASN A 797 -7.95 5.74 -11.47
N ASN A 798 -8.13 6.13 -10.20
CA ASN A 798 -8.79 5.30 -9.19
C ASN A 798 -10.31 5.25 -9.42
N GLU A 799 -10.71 4.49 -10.46
CA GLU A 799 -12.10 4.31 -10.89
C GLU A 799 -12.38 2.86 -11.24
N TYR A 800 -13.66 2.50 -11.19
CA TYR A 800 -14.12 1.17 -11.50
C TYR A 800 -15.38 1.22 -12.39
N ARG A 801 -15.35 0.53 -13.51
CA ARG A 801 -16.44 0.49 -14.48
C ARG A 801 -17.31 -0.75 -14.34
N VAL A 802 -18.61 -0.54 -14.11
CA VAL A 802 -19.67 -1.56 -14.08
C VAL A 802 -20.62 -1.30 -15.24
N GLY A 803 -20.60 -2.15 -16.27
CA GLY A 803 -21.32 -1.89 -17.51
C GLY A 803 -21.00 -0.52 -18.11
N ALA A 804 -21.96 0.42 -18.04
CA ALA A 804 -21.84 1.80 -18.54
C ALA A 804 -21.61 2.85 -17.44
N GLU A 805 -21.62 2.44 -16.17
CA GLU A 805 -21.41 3.32 -15.02
C GLU A 805 -19.96 3.25 -14.55
N THR A 806 -19.41 4.39 -14.13
CA THR A 806 -18.07 4.49 -13.54
C THR A 806 -18.20 4.99 -12.11
N ILE A 807 -17.65 4.21 -11.17
CA ILE A 807 -17.55 4.53 -9.75
C ILE A 807 -16.15 5.11 -9.53
N ALA A 808 -16.06 6.37 -9.16
CA ALA A 808 -14.80 7.03 -8.84
C ALA A 808 -14.66 7.21 -7.33
N ILE A 809 -13.43 7.12 -6.82
CA ILE A 809 -13.15 7.48 -5.43
C ILE A 809 -13.42 8.97 -5.19
N PRO A 810 -13.75 9.37 -3.94
CA PRO A 810 -13.60 10.75 -3.51
C PRO A 810 -12.15 11.25 -3.74
N PRO A 811 -11.93 12.52 -4.12
CA PRO A 811 -10.60 13.13 -4.04
C PRO A 811 -10.02 12.91 -2.64
N THR A 812 -8.87 12.24 -2.57
CA THR A 812 -8.30 11.78 -1.30
C THR A 812 -6.83 12.18 -1.20
N LEU A 813 -6.48 12.84 -0.11
CA LEU A 813 -5.11 13.22 0.20
C LEU A 813 -4.73 12.66 1.56
N LEU A 814 -3.64 11.91 1.58
CA LEU A 814 -2.97 11.48 2.80
C LEU A 814 -1.75 12.38 3.01
N ILE A 815 -1.64 12.98 4.19
CA ILE A 815 -0.45 13.71 4.63
C ILE A 815 0.23 12.94 5.74
N SER A 816 1.53 12.68 5.57
CA SER A 816 2.37 12.16 6.66
C SER A 816 3.35 13.23 7.12
N ALA A 817 3.52 13.38 8.42
CA ALA A 817 4.45 14.32 9.04
C ALA A 817 5.55 13.56 9.80
N LEU A 818 6.79 13.99 9.61
CA LEU A 818 7.96 13.56 10.37
C LEU A 818 8.55 14.76 11.09
N SER A 819 8.59 14.74 12.42
CA SER A 819 9.03 15.85 13.26
C SER A 819 10.14 15.43 14.23
N ILE A 820 11.15 16.28 14.41
CA ILE A 820 12.18 16.03 15.41
C ILE A 820 11.68 16.42 16.80
N LEU A 821 11.72 15.48 17.75
CA LEU A 821 11.51 15.75 19.17
C LEU A 821 12.89 15.99 19.83
N PRO A 822 13.17 17.15 20.42
CA PRO A 822 14.50 17.44 20.98
C PRO A 822 14.93 16.56 22.17
N ASP A 823 13.95 16.03 22.92
CA ASP A 823 14.17 15.21 24.12
C ASP A 823 13.00 14.21 24.30
N VAL A 824 13.24 12.92 24.08
CA VAL A 824 12.24 11.85 24.21
C VAL A 824 11.63 11.76 25.61
N SER A 825 12.32 12.25 26.66
CA SER A 825 11.78 12.29 28.03
C SER A 825 10.70 13.37 28.25
N LYS A 826 10.37 14.11 27.18
CA LYS A 826 9.32 15.13 27.13
C LYS A 826 8.25 14.81 26.10
N ALA A 827 8.24 13.59 25.55
CA ALA A 827 7.11 13.12 24.77
C ALA A 827 5.82 13.18 25.62
N VAL A 828 4.71 13.52 25.00
CA VAL A 828 3.41 13.71 25.66
C VAL A 828 2.39 12.77 25.02
N SER A 829 1.61 12.05 25.83
CA SER A 829 0.51 11.18 25.39
C SER A 829 -0.85 11.77 25.75
N MET A 830 -1.93 11.27 25.12
CA MET A 830 -3.28 11.83 25.31
C MET A 830 -4.02 11.34 26.55
N ASP A 831 -3.62 10.20 27.15
CA ASP A 831 -4.36 9.60 28.27
C ASP A 831 -4.29 10.44 29.55
N LEU A 832 -5.45 10.69 30.18
CA LEU A 832 -5.52 11.46 31.43
C LEU A 832 -4.66 10.82 32.53
N LYS A 833 -3.88 11.63 33.24
CA LYS A 833 -2.87 11.14 34.19
C LYS A 833 -3.24 11.32 35.66
N THR A 834 -3.88 12.44 36.03
CA THR A 834 -4.04 12.79 37.45
C THR A 834 -5.37 13.46 37.76
N ALA A 835 -6.18 12.86 38.65
CA ALA A 835 -7.39 13.50 39.16
C ALA A 835 -7.09 14.83 39.88
N GLY A 836 -7.98 15.80 39.72
CA GLY A 836 -7.82 17.17 40.20
C GLY A 836 -7.02 18.09 39.29
N ASN A 837 -6.39 17.57 38.23
CA ASN A 837 -5.77 18.40 37.19
C ASN A 837 -6.83 19.14 36.38
N VAL A 838 -6.43 20.28 35.80
CA VAL A 838 -7.31 21.11 34.99
C VAL A 838 -7.31 20.64 33.54
N LEU A 839 -8.49 20.60 32.94
CA LEU A 839 -8.68 20.34 31.52
C LEU A 839 -8.95 21.64 30.78
N LEU A 840 -8.17 21.90 29.74
CA LEU A 840 -8.26 23.07 28.90
C LEU A 840 -8.52 22.68 27.44
N LEU A 841 -9.37 23.45 26.77
CA LEU A 841 -9.46 23.48 25.31
C LEU A 841 -8.59 24.60 24.78
N VAL A 842 -7.62 24.27 23.94
CA VAL A 842 -6.79 25.22 23.20
C VAL A 842 -7.32 25.30 21.77
N GLY A 843 -7.47 26.52 21.24
CA GLY A 843 -8.06 26.76 19.92
C GLY A 843 -9.56 27.09 19.97
N GLU A 844 -10.15 27.34 18.81
CA GLU A 844 -11.54 27.83 18.67
C GLU A 844 -12.43 26.80 17.96
N THR A 845 -13.59 26.51 18.55
CA THR A 845 -14.62 25.72 17.89
C THR A 845 -15.48 26.63 17.01
N LYS A 846 -15.68 26.22 15.75
CA LYS A 846 -16.51 26.92 14.75
C LYS A 846 -17.61 25.98 14.25
N ASN A 847 -18.54 26.50 13.44
CA ASN A 847 -19.54 25.65 12.78
C ASN A 847 -18.93 24.94 11.55
N HIS A 848 -17.96 24.07 11.82
CA HIS A 848 -17.28 23.24 10.82
C HIS A 848 -17.67 21.79 11.03
N LEU A 849 -18.75 21.39 10.37
CA LEU A 849 -19.29 20.03 10.39
C LEU A 849 -19.38 19.43 8.97
N GLY A 850 -18.99 20.17 7.93
CA GLY A 850 -19.01 19.68 6.56
C GLY A 850 -18.08 18.49 6.39
N GLY A 851 -18.65 17.34 6.01
CA GLY A 851 -17.92 16.08 5.89
C GLY A 851 -17.59 15.39 7.22
N SER A 852 -18.13 15.85 8.35
CA SER A 852 -17.86 15.28 9.68
C SER A 852 -18.49 13.89 9.90
N GLU A 853 -17.95 13.14 10.86
CA GLU A 853 -18.54 11.87 11.30
C GLU A 853 -19.94 12.06 11.92
N LEU A 854 -20.23 13.23 12.52
CA LEU A 854 -21.58 13.57 12.96
C LEU A 854 -22.54 13.72 11.78
N HIS A 855 -22.17 14.48 10.74
CA HIS A 855 -23.00 14.61 9.54
C HIS A 855 -23.24 13.24 8.89
N ALA A 856 -22.18 12.43 8.77
CA ALA A 856 -22.30 11.07 8.24
C ALA A 856 -23.25 10.19 9.08
N LEU A 857 -23.18 10.27 10.41
CA LEU A 857 -24.08 9.55 11.31
C LEU A 857 -25.55 9.99 11.16
N LEU A 858 -25.79 11.28 10.94
CA LEU A 858 -27.14 11.85 10.77
C LEU A 858 -27.67 11.74 9.33
N GLY A 859 -26.88 11.23 8.38
CA GLY A 859 -27.23 11.19 6.97
C GLY A 859 -27.31 12.58 6.32
N LEU A 860 -26.54 13.54 6.82
CA LEU A 860 -26.44 14.90 6.30
C LEU A 860 -25.23 15.02 5.36
N ASP A 861 -25.37 15.82 4.32
CA ASP A 861 -24.29 16.18 3.39
C ASP A 861 -24.14 17.70 3.32
N GLY A 862 -22.98 18.19 2.88
CA GLY A 862 -22.65 19.61 2.79
C GLY A 862 -22.25 20.24 4.13
N GLY A 863 -22.15 21.57 4.11
CA GLY A 863 -21.60 22.38 5.20
C GLY A 863 -20.14 22.80 4.96
N SER A 864 -19.60 23.60 5.87
CA SER A 864 -18.22 24.09 5.77
C SER A 864 -17.23 22.99 6.16
N VAL A 865 -16.33 22.64 5.24
CA VAL A 865 -15.14 21.84 5.55
C VAL A 865 -14.28 22.65 6.54
N PRO A 866 -13.74 22.01 7.61
CA PRO A 866 -12.79 22.66 8.51
C PRO A 866 -11.58 23.24 7.78
N ARG A 867 -11.15 24.45 8.15
CA ARG A 867 -9.93 25.09 7.63
C ARG A 867 -9.13 25.72 8.77
N PRO A 868 -7.80 25.50 8.83
CA PRO A 868 -6.94 26.18 9.78
C PRO A 868 -6.84 27.67 9.45
N ASP A 869 -6.70 28.49 10.48
CA ASP A 869 -6.28 29.88 10.29
C ASP A 869 -4.76 29.91 10.16
N LEU A 870 -4.29 29.89 8.91
CA LEU A 870 -2.88 29.90 8.55
C LEU A 870 -2.12 31.16 9.04
N SER A 871 -2.81 32.20 9.51
CA SER A 871 -2.17 33.38 10.10
C SER A 871 -1.85 33.23 11.58
N THR A 872 -2.52 32.31 12.29
CA THR A 872 -2.40 32.12 13.74
C THR A 872 -1.91 30.73 14.14
N SER A 873 -2.22 29.69 13.36
CA SER A 873 -1.84 28.31 13.66
C SER A 873 -0.34 28.07 13.84
N PRO A 874 0.60 28.68 13.07
CA PRO A 874 2.02 28.44 13.26
C PRO A 874 2.53 28.91 14.63
N ASP A 875 2.09 30.10 15.07
CA ASP A 875 2.46 30.65 16.38
C ASP A 875 1.80 29.85 17.52
N LEU A 876 0.58 29.34 17.34
CA LEU A 876 -0.05 28.46 18.32
C LEU A 876 0.76 27.17 18.52
N PHE A 877 1.07 26.46 17.43
CA PHE A 877 1.84 25.22 17.49
C PHE A 877 3.20 25.42 18.15
N ALA A 878 3.91 26.50 17.78
CA ALA A 878 5.19 26.84 18.39
C ALA A 878 5.08 27.11 19.91
N ARG A 879 4.04 27.81 20.37
CA ARG A 879 3.82 28.10 21.79
C ARG A 879 3.38 26.88 22.59
N LEU A 880 2.55 26.02 22.01
CA LEU A 880 2.14 24.77 22.64
C LEU A 880 3.34 23.85 22.81
N HIS A 881 4.13 23.65 21.75
CA HIS A 881 5.40 22.93 21.80
C HIS A 881 6.32 23.51 22.88
N GLY A 882 6.53 24.84 22.91
CA GLY A 882 7.33 25.49 23.94
C GLY A 882 6.83 25.22 25.38
N SER A 883 5.53 25.13 25.57
CA SER A 883 4.91 24.80 26.86
C SER A 883 5.14 23.35 27.28
N MET A 884 5.13 22.41 26.32
CA MET A 884 5.52 21.01 26.54
C MET A 884 7.01 20.90 26.87
N GLN A 885 7.86 21.64 26.16
CA GLN A 885 9.30 21.69 26.44
C GLN A 885 9.64 22.24 27.82
N ALA A 886 8.79 23.15 28.34
CA ALA A 886 8.85 23.67 29.69
C ALA A 886 8.20 22.74 30.75
N ARG A 887 7.72 21.55 30.37
CA ARG A 887 7.02 20.57 31.23
C ARG A 887 5.78 21.15 31.94
N LEU A 888 5.11 22.11 31.30
CA LEU A 888 3.84 22.64 31.82
C LEU A 888 2.68 21.69 31.53
N VAL A 889 2.72 21.07 30.35
CA VAL A 889 1.70 20.16 29.82
C VAL A 889 1.88 18.75 30.38
N ARG A 890 0.78 18.15 30.85
CA ARG A 890 0.77 16.78 31.35
C ARG A 890 0.32 15.79 30.27
N THR A 891 -0.74 16.14 29.55
CA THR A 891 -1.28 15.41 28.41
C THR A 891 -1.68 16.39 27.33
N CYS A 892 -1.70 15.93 26.09
CA CYS A 892 -2.22 16.67 24.96
C CYS A 892 -2.85 15.67 24.01
N HIS A 893 -4.04 15.99 23.53
CA HIS A 893 -4.76 15.26 22.51
C HIS A 893 -5.26 16.25 21.47
N ASP A 894 -5.13 15.92 20.20
CA ASP A 894 -5.77 16.68 19.13
C ASP A 894 -7.29 16.40 19.07
N LEU A 895 -8.02 17.19 18.28
CA LEU A 895 -9.46 16.99 18.07
C LEU A 895 -9.72 16.78 16.58
N SER A 896 -9.90 15.54 16.15
CA SER A 896 -10.22 15.17 14.77
C SER A 896 -11.70 14.71 14.65
N GLU A 897 -11.96 13.51 14.15
CA GLU A 897 -13.28 12.91 13.94
C GLU A 897 -14.12 12.91 15.22
N GLY A 898 -15.32 13.48 15.14
CA GLY A 898 -16.25 13.56 16.28
C GLY A 898 -15.90 14.61 17.34
N GLY A 899 -14.81 15.37 17.17
CA GLY A 899 -14.54 16.60 17.89
C GLY A 899 -14.26 16.44 19.39
N LEU A 900 -14.65 17.45 20.17
CA LEU A 900 -14.30 17.56 21.59
C LEU A 900 -14.86 16.41 22.43
N ALA A 901 -16.08 15.96 22.14
CA ALA A 901 -16.73 14.91 22.91
C ALA A 901 -16.01 13.55 22.77
N VAL A 902 -15.55 13.22 21.55
CA VAL A 902 -14.77 12.01 21.29
C VAL A 902 -13.39 12.12 21.95
N ALA A 903 -12.67 13.23 21.76
CA ALA A 903 -11.36 13.44 22.36
C ALA A 903 -11.39 13.33 23.91
N LEU A 904 -12.41 13.90 24.56
CA LEU A 904 -12.61 13.75 26.01
C LEU A 904 -12.87 12.30 26.40
N ALA A 905 -13.69 11.58 25.62
CA ALA A 905 -14.01 10.19 25.86
C ALA A 905 -12.76 9.31 25.75
N GLU A 906 -11.99 9.45 24.68
CA GLU A 906 -10.75 8.69 24.44
C GLU A 906 -9.70 8.95 25.52
N SER A 907 -9.47 10.22 25.87
CA SER A 907 -8.52 10.61 26.93
C SER A 907 -8.91 10.03 28.30
N ALA A 908 -10.19 10.14 28.67
CA ALA A 908 -10.72 9.64 29.94
C ALA A 908 -10.70 8.11 30.02
N MET A 909 -11.12 7.47 28.93
CA MET A 909 -11.15 6.03 28.73
C MET A 909 -9.76 5.40 28.89
N ALA A 910 -8.75 5.96 28.21
CA ALA A 910 -7.37 5.49 28.23
C ALA A 910 -6.65 5.78 29.55
N GLY A 911 -6.93 6.93 30.17
CA GLY A 911 -6.42 7.30 31.50
C GLY A 911 -7.08 6.51 32.64
N ASN A 912 -8.22 5.87 32.37
CA ASN A 912 -9.10 5.25 33.37
C ASN A 912 -9.45 6.24 34.51
N LEU A 913 -9.74 7.48 34.12
CA LEU A 913 -10.09 8.60 34.98
C LEU A 913 -11.25 9.37 34.35
N GLY A 914 -12.22 9.80 35.17
CA GLY A 914 -13.34 10.58 34.67
C GLY A 914 -12.97 12.03 34.34
N ALA A 915 -13.95 12.76 33.83
CA ALA A 915 -13.84 14.19 33.58
C ALA A 915 -15.18 14.86 33.91
N ASP A 916 -15.12 16.00 34.60
CA ASP A 916 -16.25 16.89 34.85
C ASP A 916 -15.95 18.21 34.16
N VAL A 917 -16.67 18.49 33.08
CA VAL A 917 -16.39 19.60 32.16
C VAL A 917 -17.65 20.38 31.81
N GLN A 918 -17.46 21.67 31.52
CA GLN A 918 -18.46 22.59 31.04
C GLN A 918 -18.03 23.14 29.68
N LEU A 919 -18.96 23.16 28.72
CA LEU A 919 -18.72 23.70 27.39
C LEU A 919 -18.43 25.21 27.43
N PRO A 920 -17.58 25.74 26.52
CA PRO A 920 -17.29 27.16 26.45
C PRO A 920 -18.55 28.02 26.27
N SER A 921 -18.71 29.05 27.09
CA SER A 921 -19.85 29.98 27.04
C SER A 921 -19.68 31.08 26.00
N GLY A 922 -20.78 31.54 25.39
CA GLY A 922 -20.78 32.76 24.56
C GLY A 922 -20.12 32.60 23.18
N THR A 923 -19.99 31.36 22.72
CA THR A 923 -19.47 31.01 21.38
C THR A 923 -20.49 31.31 20.26
N GLY A 924 -21.78 31.43 20.61
CA GLY A 924 -22.86 31.52 19.63
C GLY A 924 -23.16 30.21 18.90
N LEU A 925 -22.50 29.12 19.29
CA LEU A 925 -22.75 27.78 18.78
C LEU A 925 -23.81 27.08 19.63
N ASN A 926 -24.60 26.22 18.99
CA ASN A 926 -25.46 25.29 19.71
C ASN A 926 -24.63 24.15 20.34
N SER A 927 -25.23 23.38 21.26
CA SER A 927 -24.43 22.43 22.05
C SER A 927 -23.91 21.27 21.19
N THR A 928 -24.70 20.83 20.21
CA THR A 928 -24.31 19.83 19.21
C THR A 928 -23.01 20.22 18.51
N CYS A 929 -22.94 21.44 17.98
CA CYS A 929 -21.77 21.94 17.27
C CYS A 929 -20.57 22.11 18.21
N ALA A 930 -20.81 22.59 19.43
CA ALA A 930 -19.74 22.76 20.42
C ALA A 930 -19.10 21.42 20.84
N LEU A 931 -19.88 20.33 20.87
CA LEU A 931 -19.43 18.98 21.20
C LEU A 931 -18.70 18.30 20.04
N PHE A 932 -19.28 18.36 18.83
CA PHE A 932 -18.93 17.44 17.75
C PHE A 932 -18.33 18.09 16.49
N SER A 933 -18.16 19.42 16.46
CA SER A 933 -17.43 20.05 15.34
C SER A 933 -15.99 19.52 15.29
N GLU A 934 -15.51 19.31 14.07
CA GLU A 934 -14.15 18.86 13.72
C GLU A 934 -13.26 20.05 13.33
N SER A 935 -13.49 21.22 13.93
CA SER A 935 -12.65 22.40 13.70
C SER A 935 -11.16 22.10 13.93
N THR A 936 -10.33 22.52 12.99
CA THR A 936 -8.86 22.34 12.98
C THR A 936 -8.16 23.14 14.06
N THR A 937 -6.86 22.88 14.27
CA THR A 937 -5.99 23.68 15.16
C THR A 937 -6.49 23.71 16.62
N ARG A 938 -7.02 22.58 17.13
CA ARG A 938 -7.51 22.44 18.50
C ARG A 938 -6.86 21.30 19.25
N PHE A 939 -6.70 21.49 20.56
CA PHE A 939 -6.12 20.50 21.47
C PHE A 939 -6.87 20.46 22.81
N LEU A 940 -7.04 19.25 23.35
CA LEU A 940 -7.41 19.01 24.73
C LEU A 940 -6.13 18.83 25.55
N VAL A 941 -5.98 19.63 26.61
CA VAL A 941 -4.74 19.68 27.40
C VAL A 941 -5.04 19.48 28.89
N GLU A 942 -4.36 18.53 29.53
CA GLU A 942 -4.32 18.39 30.99
C GLU A 942 -3.11 19.15 31.56
N LEU A 943 -3.34 19.95 32.60
CA LEU A 943 -2.28 20.61 33.37
C LEU A 943 -2.43 20.35 34.86
N ALA A 944 -1.31 20.32 35.58
CA ALA A 944 -1.35 20.52 37.03
C ALA A 944 -1.94 21.90 37.35
N PRO A 945 -2.78 22.06 38.40
CA PRO A 945 -3.47 23.33 38.67
C PRO A 945 -2.54 24.54 38.84
N ASN A 946 -1.35 24.32 39.40
CA ASN A 946 -0.32 25.35 39.59
C ASN A 946 0.38 25.78 38.28
N ASN A 947 0.20 25.05 37.18
CA ASN A 947 0.76 25.38 35.87
C ASN A 947 -0.20 26.22 35.01
N GLU A 948 -1.48 26.36 35.38
CA GLU A 948 -2.50 27.00 34.53
C GLU A 948 -2.13 28.44 34.15
N GLU A 949 -1.69 29.26 35.12
CA GLU A 949 -1.32 30.66 34.86
C GLU A 949 -0.09 30.76 33.94
N ALA A 950 0.94 29.95 34.19
CA ALA A 950 2.16 29.91 33.38
C ALA A 950 1.86 29.47 31.94
N PHE A 951 0.99 28.46 31.77
CA PHE A 951 0.57 27.97 30.47
C PHE A 951 -0.20 29.04 29.69
N ARG A 952 -1.22 29.67 30.29
CA ARG A 952 -1.98 30.76 29.63
C ARG A 952 -1.07 31.90 29.19
N LYS A 953 -0.09 32.26 30.03
CA LYS A 953 0.91 33.28 29.68
C LYS A 953 1.78 32.85 28.50
N ALA A 954 2.19 31.58 28.43
CA ALA A 954 2.99 31.05 27.32
C ALA A 954 2.22 31.06 25.99
N LEU A 955 0.93 30.71 26.04
CA LEU A 955 0.01 30.70 24.89
C LEU A 955 -0.40 32.12 24.44
N GLY A 956 -0.18 33.15 25.27
CA GLY A 956 -0.38 34.54 24.87
C GLY A 956 -1.86 34.86 24.60
N SER A 957 -2.15 35.39 23.40
CA SER A 957 -3.51 35.78 23.00
C SER A 957 -4.33 34.66 22.37
N HIS A 958 -3.76 33.46 22.22
CA HIS A 958 -4.49 32.34 21.63
C HIS A 958 -5.67 31.91 22.51
N PRO A 959 -6.79 31.46 21.90
CA PRO A 959 -7.95 30.99 22.65
C PRO A 959 -7.59 29.80 23.55
N VAL A 960 -7.85 29.94 24.85
CA VAL A 960 -7.69 28.87 25.84
C VAL A 960 -8.90 28.91 26.78
N CYS A 961 -9.76 27.91 26.69
CA CYS A 961 -10.92 27.76 27.56
C CYS A 961 -10.64 26.73 28.66
N LYS A 962 -11.03 27.02 29.90
CA LYS A 962 -11.05 26.00 30.95
C LYS A 962 -12.34 25.22 30.84
N LEU A 963 -12.22 23.92 30.57
CA LEU A 963 -13.37 23.02 30.49
C LEU A 963 -13.76 22.54 31.88
N GLY A 964 -12.80 22.12 32.70
CA GLY A 964 -13.12 21.56 34.01
C GLY A 964 -11.95 20.80 34.62
N LEU A 965 -12.23 19.67 35.27
CA LEU A 965 -11.27 18.88 36.05
C LEU A 965 -11.31 17.40 35.68
N VAL A 966 -10.13 16.76 35.78
CA VAL A 966 -10.03 15.30 35.78
C VAL A 966 -10.58 14.77 37.11
N GLN A 967 -11.37 13.70 37.06
CA GLN A 967 -12.06 13.11 38.21
C GLN A 967 -11.54 11.71 38.53
N THR A 968 -11.62 11.31 39.79
CA THR A 968 -11.32 9.93 40.21
C THR A 968 -12.46 8.97 39.86
N GLU A 969 -13.70 9.45 39.94
CA GLU A 969 -14.86 8.64 39.56
C GLU A 969 -14.83 8.39 38.04
N PRO A 970 -15.00 7.14 37.56
CA PRO A 970 -14.88 6.79 36.15
C PRO A 970 -16.15 7.18 35.37
N ARG A 971 -16.48 8.47 35.38
CA ARG A 971 -17.60 9.05 34.63
C ARG A 971 -17.15 10.21 33.75
N LEU A 972 -17.72 10.30 32.57
CA LEU A 972 -17.60 11.45 31.68
C LEU A 972 -18.85 12.31 31.83
N GLN A 973 -18.68 13.49 32.43
CA GLN A 973 -19.73 14.46 32.70
C GLN A 973 -19.46 15.73 31.91
N ILE A 974 -20.37 16.08 30.99
CA ILE A 974 -20.29 17.28 30.16
C ILE A 974 -21.56 18.10 30.34
N ALA A 975 -21.40 19.32 30.82
CA ALA A 975 -22.47 20.31 30.95
C ALA A 975 -22.42 21.34 29.82
N GLY A 976 -23.58 21.86 29.42
CA GLY A 976 -23.70 22.96 28.48
C GLY A 976 -23.22 24.29 29.07
N GLU A 977 -23.21 25.35 28.26
CA GLU A 977 -22.73 26.67 28.70
C GLU A 977 -23.46 27.22 29.96
N SER A 978 -24.73 26.84 30.15
CA SER A 978 -25.56 27.23 31.31
C SER A 978 -25.40 26.32 32.53
N GLY A 979 -24.56 25.28 32.45
CA GLY A 979 -24.40 24.26 33.49
C GLY A 979 -25.45 23.13 33.43
N SER A 980 -26.35 23.13 32.44
CA SER A 980 -27.28 22.02 32.25
C SER A 980 -26.55 20.73 31.82
N PRO A 981 -26.83 19.57 32.41
CA PRO A 981 -26.18 18.32 32.00
C PRO A 981 -26.54 17.96 30.56
N LEU A 982 -25.53 17.64 29.74
CA LEU A 982 -25.69 17.18 28.36
C LEU A 982 -25.29 15.71 28.19
N ILE A 983 -24.17 15.32 28.82
CA ILE A 983 -23.63 13.96 28.79
C ILE A 983 -23.26 13.57 30.22
N ASP A 984 -23.70 12.38 30.64
CA ASP A 984 -23.29 11.78 31.91
C ASP A 984 -23.19 10.25 31.71
N LEU A 985 -22.01 9.78 31.36
CA LEU A 985 -21.75 8.39 30.97
C LEU A 985 -20.74 7.73 31.91
N ASP A 986 -20.99 6.47 32.26
CA ASP A 986 -19.98 5.60 32.87
C ASP A 986 -18.91 5.23 31.84
N LEU A 987 -17.63 5.26 32.22
CA LEU A 987 -16.54 4.95 31.29
C LEU A 987 -16.58 3.49 30.81
N GLY A 988 -17.25 2.58 31.50
CA GLY A 988 -17.52 1.23 31.02
C GLY A 988 -18.44 1.21 29.81
N ALA A 989 -19.44 2.10 29.75
CA ALA A 989 -20.29 2.25 28.57
C ALA A 989 -19.52 2.87 27.39
N VAL A 990 -18.67 3.86 27.66
CA VAL A 990 -17.75 4.45 26.67
C VAL A 990 -16.81 3.39 26.10
N HIS A 991 -16.16 2.61 26.97
CA HIS A 991 -15.30 1.48 26.58
C HIS A 991 -16.06 0.45 25.76
N ALA A 992 -17.27 0.07 26.19
CA ALA A 992 -18.07 -0.91 25.46
C ALA A 992 -18.43 -0.42 24.06
N ALA A 993 -18.85 0.84 23.91
CA ALA A 993 -19.16 1.43 22.62
C ALA A 993 -17.93 1.47 21.69
N PHE A 994 -16.81 1.98 22.19
CA PHE A 994 -15.55 2.08 21.45
C PHE A 994 -15.03 0.72 20.95
N ASN A 995 -15.32 -0.36 21.69
CA ASN A 995 -14.90 -1.72 21.34
C ASN A 995 -15.95 -2.54 20.58
N SER A 996 -17.19 -2.06 20.41
CA SER A 996 -18.33 -2.95 20.07
C SER A 996 -18.45 -3.34 18.59
N SER A 997 -18.16 -2.42 17.67
CA SER A 997 -18.66 -2.50 16.29
C SER A 997 -17.63 -2.90 15.25
N PHE A 998 -16.35 -2.69 15.55
CA PHE A 998 -15.24 -2.89 14.62
C PHE A 998 -14.26 -3.91 15.18
N GLN A 999 -14.73 -5.16 15.30
CA GLN A 999 -13.91 -6.30 15.68
C GLN A 999 -13.65 -7.15 14.43
N GLY A 1000 -12.37 -7.38 14.16
CA GLY A 1000 -11.80 -8.00 12.95
C GLY A 1000 -12.67 -8.98 12.19
#